data_AF-A0A8S2KBY9-F1
#
_entry.id   AF-A0A8S2KBY9-F1
#
_cell.length_a   1.000
_cell.length_b   1.000
_cell.length_c   1.000
_cell.angle_alpha   90.00
_cell.angle_beta   90.00
_cell.angle_gamma   90.00
#
_symmetry.space_group_name_H-M   'P 1'
#
loop_
_entity.id
_entity.type
_entity.pdbx_description
1 polymer ?
#
loop_
_entity_poly.entity_id
_entity_poly.type
_entity_poly.pdbx_seq_one_letter_code
_entity_poly.pdbx_strand_id
1 'polypeptide(L)'
;MQDVHVLFLLRSFCLDLCQQLQEIQCQSKIKVYRGQLVSKSELTSLKNSLNQLISMNSFFSTSVSPEEASAFLYSKYTSTDLERVVFEIDANPNVVTTKPFADIRSQSAFVKESEVLFMFGSIFRLGSIQQTSDNIWRIRMTLCGENESGLKTVLQHITNEYGNKKPNLHLLGMVLWKMGKFDLAEKYYHRMIRDLQFNDPLIIDLYTDLSSIAAMRGSLDDSIRWKEKALEIKAHPAHNTTALPPRVLVAASAAGSTKVASVASSTPTKSIYYEIEQRIAQVTDSKRMMFDPTQLHKCSRETRMMAVAWIMVCKFDCKLYGGFVRDWIVGQYLGRPNNITADNWILFNDSTAHLHPEIVPADLDCYLPTHGLYDIDEILNELAKLQMVVNVHRDQWRYLLLVDQNVKTGPFTIDLITPHIGINKYDRIDFDVNNLFVEKDCTKHLGMRVDITYPPYSITLEKIVDNIQKKRFYLLAGHDNKPCGKVIEERMNKMITRGWKQIDETLPPVVPNPGPPSNIELTPVPKTSPVYQKIFEKMKLTFGGNDLKIISIEQIKNAELESIYEQAKKVIQKQTELPDGNQMTLFHGAKGKNIDEILQYGFHDQVYRYGNWGLPQRTLSFILGKGAYFSENPKLQHGRTFPDDDNERVMFQVKVLLGNAQSLSRHKINLNSVPENYHSVHGIFPQLPDSDEFIIYRYGQALPHLKITYRS
;
A
#
# COMPACT_ATOMS: atom_id res chain seq x y z
N MET A 1 -10.93 18.57 -6.83
CA MET A 1 -10.19 19.48 -5.93
C MET A 1 -9.28 18.62 -5.08
N GLN A 2 -7.96 18.81 -5.17
CA GLN A 2 -6.95 17.90 -4.63
C GLN A 2 -7.08 17.65 -3.13
N ASP A 3 -6.62 16.46 -2.72
CA ASP A 3 -6.58 16.05 -1.34
C ASP A 3 -5.47 16.80 -0.58
N VAL A 4 -5.86 17.89 0.08
CA VAL A 4 -5.00 18.69 0.99
C VAL A 4 -4.31 17.79 2.01
N HIS A 5 -4.93 16.65 2.37
CA HIS A 5 -4.33 15.68 3.26
C HIS A 5 -3.11 15.00 2.62
N VAL A 6 -3.19 14.59 1.36
CA VAL A 6 -2.07 13.98 0.62
C VAL A 6 -0.91 14.97 0.49
N LEU A 7 -1.17 16.23 0.17
CA LEU A 7 -0.13 17.27 0.13
C LEU A 7 0.57 17.43 1.49
N PHE A 8 -0.19 17.37 2.58
CA PHE A 8 0.38 17.39 3.92
C PHE A 8 1.18 16.12 4.24
N LEU A 9 0.74 14.93 3.83
CA LEU A 9 1.49 13.68 4.03
C LEU A 9 2.82 13.69 3.24
N LEU A 10 2.78 14.17 1.99
CA LEU A 10 3.95 14.28 1.11
C LEU A 10 4.82 15.52 1.39
N ARG A 11 4.51 16.34 2.39
CA ARG A 11 5.18 17.63 2.64
C ARG A 11 6.70 17.52 2.70
N SER A 12 7.24 16.47 3.31
CA SER A 12 8.70 16.28 3.42
C SER A 12 9.33 15.99 2.06
N PHE A 13 8.69 15.15 1.24
CA PHE A 13 9.11 14.88 -0.13
C PHE A 13 9.04 16.15 -0.99
N CYS A 14 7.94 16.91 -0.86
CA CYS A 14 7.77 18.19 -1.52
C CYS A 14 8.84 19.22 -1.13
N LEU A 15 9.23 19.26 0.15
CA LEU A 15 10.31 20.11 0.64
C LEU A 15 11.68 19.68 0.11
N ASP A 16 11.95 18.38 0.07
CA ASP A 16 13.19 17.84 -0.47
C ASP A 16 13.33 18.16 -1.97
N LEU A 17 12.26 17.93 -2.74
CA LEU A 17 12.26 18.27 -4.17
C LEU A 17 12.35 19.78 -4.42
N CYS A 18 11.73 20.60 -3.55
CA CYS A 18 11.90 22.04 -3.57
C CYS A 18 13.37 22.44 -3.34
N GLN A 19 14.03 21.84 -2.35
CA GLN A 19 15.45 22.07 -2.08
C GLN A 19 16.32 21.68 -3.29
N GLN A 20 16.09 20.49 -3.87
CA GLN A 20 16.83 20.05 -5.04
C GLN A 20 16.64 21.01 -6.23
N LEU A 21 15.41 21.47 -6.50
CA LEU A 21 15.15 22.47 -7.56
C LEU A 21 15.81 23.82 -7.26
N GLN A 22 15.92 24.23 -5.99
CA GLN A 22 16.63 25.46 -5.61
C GLN A 22 18.13 25.38 -5.93
N GLU A 23 18.76 24.21 -5.74
CA GLU A 23 20.19 24.01 -6.04
C GLU A 23 20.51 24.17 -7.53
N ILE A 24 19.55 23.83 -8.41
CA ILE A 24 19.69 23.93 -9.87
C ILE A 24 18.80 25.02 -10.48
N GLN A 25 18.34 25.99 -9.67
CA GLN A 25 17.46 27.08 -10.09
C GLN A 25 17.95 27.79 -11.34
N CYS A 26 17.05 28.11 -12.27
CA CYS A 26 17.38 28.89 -13.45
C CYS A 26 18.00 30.25 -13.07
N GLN A 27 19.09 30.65 -13.72
CA GLN A 27 19.83 31.88 -13.39
C GLN A 27 19.41 33.10 -14.22
N SER A 28 18.67 32.88 -15.31
CA SER A 28 18.25 33.94 -16.23
C SER A 28 16.77 33.80 -16.58
N LYS A 29 16.18 34.89 -17.06
CA LYS A 29 14.79 34.88 -17.56
C LYS A 29 14.68 33.88 -18.70
N ILE A 30 13.63 33.06 -18.65
CA ILE A 30 13.37 32.05 -19.66
C ILE A 30 11.93 32.13 -20.12
N LYS A 31 11.71 31.79 -21.39
CA LYS A 31 10.37 31.58 -21.95
C LYS A 31 10.18 30.10 -22.21
N VAL A 32 9.09 29.55 -21.71
CA VAL A 32 8.78 28.12 -21.80
C VAL A 32 7.34 27.90 -22.25
N TYR A 33 7.08 26.68 -22.73
CA TYR A 33 5.87 26.30 -23.42
C TYR A 33 5.31 24.99 -22.86
N ARG A 34 3.99 24.87 -22.84
CA ARG A 34 3.31 23.61 -22.52
C ARG A 34 2.05 23.44 -23.35
N GLY A 35 1.99 22.39 -24.15
CA GLY A 35 0.76 21.97 -24.82
C GLY A 35 -0.04 21.00 -23.96
N GLN A 36 -1.35 21.19 -23.89
CA GLN A 36 -2.27 20.21 -23.30
C GLN A 36 -3.69 20.37 -23.84
N LEU A 37 -4.52 19.36 -23.64
CA LEU A 37 -5.96 19.45 -23.85
C LEU A 37 -6.63 20.02 -22.60
N VAL A 38 -7.54 20.98 -22.78
CA VAL A 38 -8.28 21.66 -21.70
C VAL A 38 -9.78 21.59 -22.01
N SER A 39 -10.62 21.36 -21.00
CA SER A 39 -12.08 21.34 -21.24
C SER A 39 -12.60 22.72 -21.64
N LYS A 40 -13.70 22.76 -22.40
CA LYS A 40 -14.36 24.04 -22.77
C LYS A 40 -14.77 24.86 -21.55
N SER A 41 -15.20 24.20 -20.48
CA SER A 41 -15.58 24.85 -19.23
C SER A 41 -14.39 25.50 -18.50
N GLU A 42 -13.26 24.80 -18.44
CA GLU A 42 -12.01 25.31 -17.85
C GLU A 42 -11.43 26.47 -18.68
N LEU A 43 -11.44 26.34 -20.02
CA LEU A 43 -11.02 27.43 -20.90
C LEU A 43 -11.91 28.67 -20.74
N THR A 44 -13.21 28.49 -20.56
CA THR A 44 -14.14 29.60 -20.28
C THR A 44 -13.82 30.27 -18.95
N SER A 45 -13.49 29.47 -17.92
CA SER A 45 -13.07 29.99 -16.61
C SER A 45 -11.77 30.79 -16.70
N LEU A 46 -10.79 30.33 -17.50
CA LEU A 46 -9.56 31.07 -17.78
C LEU A 46 -9.85 32.40 -18.50
N LYS A 47 -10.73 32.40 -19.52
CA LYS A 47 -11.16 33.62 -20.21
C LYS A 47 -11.79 34.65 -19.28
N ASN A 48 -12.61 34.19 -18.32
CA ASN A 48 -13.23 35.05 -17.32
C ASN A 48 -12.23 35.58 -16.26
N SER A 49 -11.03 35.00 -16.21
CA SER A 49 -10.00 35.33 -15.22
C SER A 49 -8.81 36.10 -15.83
N LEU A 50 -9.00 36.75 -16.99
CA LEU A 50 -7.97 37.59 -17.62
C LEU A 50 -7.42 38.65 -16.65
N ASN A 51 -6.10 38.85 -16.67
CA ASN A 51 -5.34 39.71 -15.76
C ASN A 51 -5.34 39.28 -14.28
N GLN A 52 -6.00 38.18 -13.92
CA GLN A 52 -5.98 37.63 -12.57
C GLN A 52 -4.80 36.68 -12.36
N LEU A 53 -4.61 36.28 -11.10
CA LEU A 53 -3.60 35.30 -10.70
C LEU A 53 -4.19 33.89 -10.74
N ILE A 54 -3.45 32.95 -11.33
CA ILE A 54 -3.75 31.54 -11.34
C ILE A 54 -2.65 30.78 -10.60
N SER A 55 -3.04 29.79 -9.79
CA SER A 55 -2.11 28.91 -9.09
C SER A 55 -2.17 27.52 -9.72
N MET A 56 -1.01 26.97 -10.06
CA MET A 56 -0.92 25.59 -10.53
C MET A 56 -0.86 24.64 -9.34
N ASN A 57 -1.87 23.79 -9.21
CA ASN A 57 -2.00 22.88 -8.07
C ASN A 57 -1.19 21.58 -8.25
N SER A 58 -0.50 21.40 -9.37
CA SER A 58 0.42 20.28 -9.63
C SER A 58 1.81 20.80 -9.95
N PHE A 59 2.79 19.88 -9.97
CA PHE A 59 4.04 20.14 -10.67
C PHE A 59 3.74 20.52 -12.12
N PHE A 60 4.43 21.55 -12.61
CA PHE A 60 4.16 22.09 -13.93
C PHE A 60 5.39 21.92 -14.80
N SER A 61 5.39 20.81 -15.55
CA SER A 61 6.43 20.47 -16.52
C SER A 61 6.20 21.23 -17.82
N THR A 62 7.26 21.83 -18.34
CA THR A 62 7.22 22.71 -19.53
C THR A 62 8.45 22.44 -20.38
N SER A 63 8.46 22.89 -21.62
CA SER A 63 9.60 22.79 -22.51
C SER A 63 10.09 24.18 -22.91
N VAL A 64 11.40 24.33 -23.10
CA VAL A 64 11.96 25.51 -23.78
C VAL A 64 11.60 25.50 -25.29
N SER A 65 11.30 24.33 -25.85
CA SER A 65 10.95 24.15 -27.26
C SER A 65 9.43 24.23 -27.49
N PRO A 66 8.94 25.22 -28.27
CA PRO A 66 7.54 25.27 -28.69
C PRO A 66 7.09 24.02 -29.46
N GLU A 67 7.98 23.44 -30.26
CA GLU A 67 7.70 22.28 -31.10
C GLU A 67 7.46 21.04 -30.23
N GLU A 68 8.34 20.79 -29.25
CA GLU A 68 8.18 19.67 -28.30
C GLU A 68 6.93 19.86 -27.44
N ALA A 69 6.67 21.08 -26.96
CA ALA A 69 5.44 21.39 -26.24
C ALA A 69 4.17 21.13 -27.09
N SER A 70 4.25 21.35 -28.40
CA SER A 70 3.12 21.16 -29.32
C SER A 70 2.84 19.69 -29.62
N ALA A 71 3.81 18.79 -29.44
CA ALA A 71 3.61 17.34 -29.61
C ALA A 71 2.48 16.80 -28.70
N PHE A 72 2.31 17.41 -27.52
CA PHE A 72 1.27 17.04 -26.54
C PHE A 72 -0.16 17.44 -26.96
N LEU A 73 -0.34 18.22 -28.03
CA LEU A 73 -1.67 18.65 -28.51
C LEU A 73 -2.39 17.60 -29.36
N TYR A 74 -1.64 16.66 -29.95
CA TYR A 74 -2.13 15.70 -30.93
C TYR A 74 -2.19 14.30 -30.33
N SER A 75 -3.00 14.12 -29.28
CA SER A 75 -3.29 12.79 -28.73
C SER A 75 -4.25 12.00 -29.62
N LYS A 76 -4.15 10.67 -29.61
CA LYS A 76 -5.04 9.76 -30.37
C LYS A 76 -6.49 9.73 -29.85
N TYR A 77 -6.79 10.43 -28.75
CA TYR A 77 -8.08 10.43 -28.07
C TYR A 77 -8.61 11.86 -28.03
N THR A 78 -9.38 12.26 -29.06
CA THR A 78 -10.05 13.56 -29.08
C THR A 78 -11.52 13.38 -28.69
N SER A 79 -11.89 13.88 -27.52
CA SER A 79 -13.28 14.12 -27.13
C SER A 79 -13.76 15.46 -27.70
N THR A 80 -15.05 15.59 -27.99
CA THR A 80 -15.66 16.83 -28.49
C THR A 80 -15.72 17.96 -27.46
N ASP A 81 -15.42 17.68 -26.19
CA ASP A 81 -15.42 18.66 -25.08
C ASP A 81 -14.04 19.25 -24.76
N LEU A 82 -13.01 18.87 -25.51
CA LEU A 82 -11.63 19.32 -25.28
C LEU A 82 -11.15 20.29 -26.35
N GLU A 83 -10.43 21.31 -25.91
CA GLU A 83 -9.78 22.34 -26.73
C GLU A 83 -8.26 22.20 -26.63
N ARG A 84 -7.56 22.48 -27.74
CA ARG A 84 -6.09 22.44 -27.78
C ARG A 84 -5.54 23.76 -27.25
N VAL A 85 -4.72 23.68 -26.20
CA VAL A 85 -4.18 24.86 -25.53
C VAL A 85 -2.66 24.77 -25.44
N VAL A 86 -1.98 25.85 -25.82
CA VAL A 86 -0.56 26.07 -25.54
C VAL A 86 -0.41 27.22 -24.56
N PHE A 87 0.23 26.94 -23.44
CA PHE A 87 0.66 27.96 -22.49
C PHE A 87 2.02 28.49 -22.91
N GLU A 88 2.16 29.81 -23.01
CA GLU A 88 3.42 30.52 -23.17
C GLU A 88 3.72 31.24 -21.85
N ILE A 89 4.85 30.92 -21.22
CA ILE A 89 5.15 31.34 -19.86
C ILE A 89 6.46 32.13 -19.87
N ASP A 90 6.38 33.39 -19.48
CA ASP A 90 7.56 34.21 -19.20
C ASP A 90 7.94 34.04 -17.73
N ALA A 91 9.09 33.41 -17.47
CA ALA A 91 9.56 33.08 -16.13
C ALA A 91 10.83 33.84 -15.78
N ASN A 92 10.76 34.66 -14.73
CA ASN A 92 11.91 35.39 -14.19
C ASN A 92 12.31 34.76 -12.85
N PRO A 93 13.50 34.14 -12.72
CA PRO A 93 13.88 33.47 -11.47
C PRO A 93 13.98 34.42 -10.28
N ASN A 94 14.24 35.71 -10.51
CA ASN A 94 14.44 36.70 -9.46
C ASN A 94 13.15 37.11 -8.72
N VAL A 95 11.97 36.68 -9.19
CA VAL A 95 10.70 37.04 -8.53
C VAL A 95 10.26 35.97 -7.52
N VAL A 96 10.80 34.76 -7.57
CA VAL A 96 10.38 33.63 -6.73
C VAL A 96 11.44 33.30 -5.68
N THR A 97 11.00 33.06 -4.43
CA THR A 97 11.89 32.78 -3.29
C THR A 97 11.68 31.38 -2.71
N THR A 98 10.43 30.89 -2.61
CA THR A 98 10.14 29.58 -2.02
C THR A 98 9.64 28.54 -3.02
N LYS A 99 9.34 28.95 -4.26
CA LYS A 99 8.83 28.07 -5.33
C LYS A 99 9.77 28.12 -6.54
N PRO A 100 10.86 27.34 -6.52
CA PRO A 100 11.84 27.32 -7.61
C PRO A 100 11.27 26.74 -8.90
N PHE A 101 11.97 27.00 -10.00
CA PHE A 101 11.82 26.28 -11.24
C PHE A 101 13.21 26.10 -11.87
N ALA A 102 13.45 24.91 -12.40
CA ALA A 102 14.76 24.55 -12.93
C ALA A 102 14.65 23.83 -14.25
N ASP A 103 15.68 23.98 -15.06
CA ASP A 103 15.94 23.16 -16.22
C ASP A 103 16.45 21.79 -15.73
N ILE A 104 15.66 20.75 -15.97
CA ILE A 104 15.95 19.40 -15.49
C ILE A 104 16.38 18.47 -16.63
N ARG A 105 16.87 19.02 -17.75
CA ARG A 105 17.35 18.22 -18.90
C ARG A 105 18.35 17.15 -18.52
N SER A 106 19.26 17.43 -17.59
CA SER A 106 20.27 16.47 -17.12
C SER A 106 19.72 15.33 -16.27
N GLN A 107 18.50 15.49 -15.73
CA GLN A 107 17.84 14.54 -14.83
C GLN A 107 16.64 13.85 -15.51
N SER A 108 16.12 14.42 -16.60
CA SER A 108 14.97 13.90 -17.31
C SER A 108 15.32 12.64 -18.11
N ALA A 109 14.42 11.65 -18.07
CA ALA A 109 14.52 10.44 -18.90
C ALA A 109 14.45 10.76 -20.41
N PHE A 110 13.90 11.93 -20.76
CA PHE A 110 13.71 12.40 -22.13
C PHE A 110 14.44 13.73 -22.34
N VAL A 111 15.78 13.68 -22.39
CA VAL A 111 16.66 14.86 -22.56
C VAL A 111 16.23 15.79 -23.72
N LYS A 112 15.64 15.24 -24.78
CA LYS A 112 15.15 15.99 -25.95
C LYS A 112 14.00 16.96 -25.63
N GLU A 113 13.20 16.68 -24.62
CA GLU A 113 12.03 17.49 -24.25
C GLU A 113 12.42 18.87 -23.70
N SER A 114 13.71 19.10 -23.41
CA SER A 114 14.19 20.38 -22.91
C SER A 114 13.39 20.88 -21.71
N GLU A 115 13.17 19.96 -20.76
CA GLU A 115 12.19 20.10 -19.71
C GLU A 115 12.62 21.13 -18.65
N VAL A 116 11.71 22.06 -18.35
CA VAL A 116 11.77 22.99 -17.23
C VAL A 116 10.61 22.71 -16.30
N LEU A 117 10.92 22.36 -15.05
CA LEU A 117 9.95 21.97 -14.05
C LEU A 117 9.71 23.10 -13.04
N PHE A 118 8.45 23.50 -12.86
CA PHE A 118 8.05 24.44 -11.82
C PHE A 118 7.50 23.70 -10.60
N MET A 119 7.88 24.19 -9.42
CA MET A 119 7.35 23.71 -8.15
C MET A 119 5.82 23.88 -8.08
N PHE A 120 5.10 22.88 -7.55
CA PHE A 120 3.65 23.01 -7.37
C PHE A 120 3.31 24.23 -6.48
N GLY A 121 2.15 24.82 -6.75
CA GLY A 121 1.74 26.08 -6.14
C GLY A 121 2.39 27.31 -6.77
N SER A 122 3.17 27.17 -7.84
CA SER A 122 3.66 28.33 -8.61
C SER A 122 2.49 29.16 -9.12
N ILE A 123 2.64 30.49 -9.03
CA ILE A 123 1.58 31.46 -9.33
C ILE A 123 1.95 32.20 -10.59
N PHE A 124 0.98 32.36 -11.48
CA PHE A 124 1.14 33.04 -12.75
C PHE A 124 0.06 34.09 -12.93
N ARG A 125 0.41 35.22 -13.54
CA ARG A 125 -0.56 36.22 -13.99
C ARG A 125 -0.97 35.89 -15.41
N LEU A 126 -2.28 35.80 -15.61
CA LEU A 126 -2.86 35.52 -16.91
C LEU A 126 -2.87 36.79 -17.75
N GLY A 127 -2.12 36.81 -18.85
CA GLY A 127 -1.97 37.98 -19.71
C GLY A 127 -3.03 38.03 -20.82
N SER A 128 -2.90 37.15 -21.81
CA SER A 128 -3.78 37.15 -22.98
C SER A 128 -4.15 35.73 -23.39
N ILE A 129 -5.40 35.55 -23.83
CA ILE A 129 -5.90 34.30 -24.39
C ILE A 129 -6.38 34.59 -25.81
N GLN A 130 -5.78 33.93 -26.80
CA GLN A 130 -6.09 34.14 -28.22
C GLN A 130 -6.15 32.81 -28.94
N GLN A 131 -7.05 32.68 -29.92
CA GLN A 131 -7.08 31.51 -30.79
C GLN A 131 -6.25 31.78 -32.04
N THR A 132 -5.45 30.81 -32.45
CA THR A 132 -4.67 30.86 -33.69
C THR A 132 -5.53 30.42 -34.88
N SER A 133 -5.02 30.64 -36.10
CA SER A 133 -5.61 30.13 -37.34
C SER A 133 -5.85 28.62 -37.33
N ASP A 134 -5.08 27.88 -36.54
CA ASP A 134 -5.06 26.42 -36.52
C ASP A 134 -5.97 25.84 -35.42
N ASN A 135 -6.92 26.63 -34.90
CA ASN A 135 -7.79 26.29 -33.78
C ASN A 135 -7.06 25.93 -32.48
N ILE A 136 -5.87 26.47 -32.26
CA ILE A 136 -5.12 26.30 -31.01
C ILE A 136 -5.26 27.56 -30.16
N TRP A 137 -5.63 27.42 -28.90
CA TRP A 137 -5.67 28.54 -27.96
C TRP A 137 -4.28 28.77 -27.38
N ARG A 138 -3.71 29.97 -27.60
CA ARG A 138 -2.49 30.43 -26.96
C ARG A 138 -2.84 31.24 -25.72
N ILE A 139 -2.31 30.79 -24.58
CA ILE A 139 -2.50 31.43 -23.29
C ILE A 139 -1.16 31.96 -22.80
N ARG A 140 -0.99 33.28 -22.79
CA ARG A 140 0.20 33.93 -22.25
C ARG A 140 0.06 34.15 -20.76
N MET A 141 1.08 33.76 -20.01
CA MET A 141 1.15 34.00 -18.58
C MET A 141 2.57 34.40 -18.15
N THR A 142 2.67 35.09 -17.02
CA THR A 142 3.94 35.52 -16.46
C THR A 142 4.08 34.99 -15.05
N LEU A 143 5.21 34.36 -14.74
CA LEU A 143 5.51 33.89 -13.38
C LEU A 143 5.52 35.08 -12.42
N CYS A 144 4.79 34.96 -11.32
CA CYS A 144 4.65 36.00 -10.32
C CYS A 144 5.38 35.64 -9.04
N GLY A 145 5.94 36.67 -8.40
CA GLY A 145 6.58 36.52 -7.11
C GLY A 145 5.57 36.44 -5.96
N GLU A 146 5.99 35.85 -4.85
CA GLU A 146 5.17 35.72 -3.64
C GLU A 146 4.80 37.06 -3.00
N ASN A 147 5.57 38.11 -3.31
CA ASN A 147 5.38 39.47 -2.79
C ASN A 147 4.41 40.32 -3.62
N GLU A 148 3.77 39.77 -4.67
CA GLU A 148 2.73 40.52 -5.37
C GLU A 148 1.54 40.83 -4.43
N SER A 149 1.07 42.08 -4.49
CA SER A 149 0.09 42.65 -3.57
C SER A 149 -1.21 41.85 -3.46
N GLY A 150 -1.63 41.17 -4.53
CA GLY A 150 -2.83 40.33 -4.53
C GLY A 150 -2.74 39.13 -3.58
N LEU A 151 -1.64 38.38 -3.64
CA LEU A 151 -1.42 37.23 -2.75
C LEU A 151 -1.18 37.68 -1.31
N LYS A 152 -0.42 38.77 -1.13
CA LYS A 152 -0.19 39.37 0.19
C LYS A 152 -1.51 39.83 0.81
N THR A 153 -2.43 40.41 0.05
CA THR A 153 -3.75 40.83 0.54
C THR A 153 -4.60 39.64 0.97
N VAL A 154 -4.61 38.54 0.20
CA VAL A 154 -5.35 37.32 0.57
C VAL A 154 -4.74 36.66 1.81
N LEU A 155 -3.43 36.46 1.83
CA LEU A 155 -2.74 35.88 2.98
C LEU A 155 -2.84 36.76 4.22
N GLN A 156 -2.76 38.08 4.06
CA GLN A 156 -2.87 39.04 5.16
C GLN A 156 -4.32 39.17 5.62
N HIS A 157 -5.31 39.04 4.75
CA HIS A 157 -6.72 38.94 5.15
C HIS A 157 -6.97 37.67 5.97
N ILE A 158 -6.46 36.52 5.52
CA ILE A 158 -6.51 35.25 6.29
C ILE A 158 -5.75 35.40 7.62
N THR A 159 -4.58 36.04 7.63
CA THR A 159 -3.78 36.22 8.85
C THR A 159 -4.43 37.22 9.82
N ASN A 160 -5.07 38.27 9.29
CA ASN A 160 -5.73 39.30 10.09
C ASN A 160 -7.09 38.83 10.64
N GLU A 161 -7.86 38.04 9.88
CA GLU A 161 -9.11 37.45 10.38
C GLU A 161 -8.87 36.41 11.49
N TYR A 162 -7.74 35.69 11.44
CA TYR A 162 -7.52 34.50 12.29
C TYR A 162 -6.30 34.58 13.22
N GLY A 163 -5.70 35.77 13.36
CA GLY A 163 -4.70 36.10 14.37
C GLY A 163 -3.25 36.07 13.88
N ASN A 164 -2.47 37.03 14.38
CA ASN A 164 -1.10 37.38 14.01
C ASN A 164 -0.04 36.31 14.42
N LYS A 165 -0.24 35.05 14.03
CA LYS A 165 0.63 33.91 14.37
C LYS A 165 1.17 33.26 13.09
N LYS A 166 2.43 32.82 13.14
CA LYS A 166 3.09 32.06 12.05
C LYS A 166 2.18 30.90 11.60
N PRO A 167 2.19 30.52 10.31
CA PRO A 167 1.44 29.36 9.82
C PRO A 167 1.73 28.14 10.68
N ASN A 168 0.70 27.59 11.32
CA ASN A 168 0.80 26.43 12.19
C ASN A 168 -0.36 25.46 11.91
N LEU A 169 -0.28 24.26 12.46
CA LEU A 169 -1.25 23.20 12.19
C LEU A 169 -2.67 23.56 12.68
N HIS A 170 -2.77 24.46 13.67
CA HIS A 170 -4.04 24.96 14.21
C HIS A 170 -4.75 25.84 13.19
N LEU A 171 -4.02 26.78 12.59
CA LEU A 171 -4.53 27.63 11.51
C LEU A 171 -4.98 26.80 10.31
N LEU A 172 -4.25 25.74 9.96
CA LEU A 172 -4.67 24.82 8.89
C LEU A 172 -6.01 24.14 9.26
N GLY A 173 -6.14 23.61 10.48
CA GLY A 173 -7.39 23.03 10.97
C GLY A 173 -8.56 24.02 10.92
N MET A 174 -8.33 25.27 11.33
CA MET A 174 -9.34 26.34 11.28
C MET A 174 -9.78 26.67 9.86
N VAL A 175 -8.84 26.81 8.93
CA VAL A 175 -9.14 27.06 7.52
C VAL A 175 -9.97 25.91 6.94
N LEU A 176 -9.60 24.66 7.23
CA LEU A 176 -10.33 23.48 6.78
C LEU A 176 -11.75 23.42 7.36
N TRP A 177 -11.91 23.76 8.64
CA TRP A 177 -13.21 23.88 9.28
C TRP A 177 -14.08 24.91 8.54
N LYS A 178 -13.57 26.10 8.27
CA LYS A 178 -14.31 27.16 7.56
C LYS A 178 -14.63 26.80 6.11
N MET A 179 -13.82 25.96 5.46
CA MET A 179 -14.13 25.39 4.15
C MET A 179 -15.23 24.30 4.19
N GLY A 180 -15.81 24.01 5.36
CA GLY A 180 -16.80 22.93 5.55
C GLY A 180 -16.17 21.53 5.57
N LYS A 181 -14.84 21.43 5.57
CA LYS A 181 -14.10 20.16 5.63
C LYS A 181 -13.93 19.71 7.08
N PHE A 182 -15.07 19.51 7.76
CA PHE A 182 -15.14 19.22 9.18
C PHE A 182 -14.31 17.98 9.58
N ASP A 183 -14.40 16.88 8.82
CA ASP A 183 -13.65 15.64 9.11
C ASP A 183 -12.14 15.86 9.12
N LEU A 184 -11.66 16.67 8.17
CA LEU A 184 -10.25 16.92 8.02
C LEU A 184 -9.75 17.92 9.07
N ALA A 185 -10.57 18.91 9.46
CA ALA A 185 -10.27 19.82 10.55
C ALA A 185 -10.15 19.08 11.89
N GLU A 186 -11.12 18.22 12.24
CA GLU A 186 -11.08 17.39 13.43
C GLU A 186 -9.84 16.48 13.45
N LYS A 187 -9.50 15.89 12.29
CA LYS A 187 -8.29 15.08 12.13
C LYS A 187 -7.03 15.84 12.53
N TYR A 188 -6.90 17.11 12.12
CA TYR A 188 -5.76 17.94 12.50
C TYR A 188 -5.82 18.38 13.95
N TYR A 189 -6.98 18.77 14.48
CA TYR A 189 -7.12 19.16 15.89
C TYR A 189 -6.82 18.01 16.85
N HIS A 190 -7.33 16.80 16.58
CA HIS A 190 -7.01 15.62 17.37
C HIS A 190 -5.53 15.25 17.33
N ARG A 191 -4.87 15.42 16.18
CA ARG A 191 -3.42 15.26 16.08
C ARG A 191 -2.69 16.30 16.95
N MET A 192 -3.11 17.56 16.91
CA MET A 192 -2.46 18.59 17.73
C MET A 192 -2.62 18.34 19.22
N ILE A 193 -3.81 17.93 19.66
CA ILE A 193 -4.05 17.55 21.06
C ILE A 193 -3.10 16.41 21.48
N ARG A 194 -2.76 15.50 20.57
CA ARG A 194 -1.81 14.40 20.81
C ARG A 194 -0.36 14.86 20.92
N ASP A 195 0.02 15.86 20.11
CA ASP A 195 1.40 16.34 20.00
C ASP A 195 1.73 17.42 21.05
N LEU A 196 0.73 18.07 21.66
CA LEU A 196 0.90 19.11 22.67
C LEU A 196 1.05 18.52 24.08
N GLN A 197 1.87 19.16 24.91
CA GLN A 197 1.91 18.85 26.35
C GLN A 197 0.59 19.27 27.00
N PHE A 198 0.13 18.52 28.00
CA PHE A 198 -1.16 18.75 28.65
C PHE A 198 -1.36 20.19 29.15
N ASN A 199 -0.28 20.88 29.55
CA ASN A 199 -0.27 22.26 30.04
C ASN A 199 -0.20 23.32 28.92
N ASP A 200 -0.19 22.95 27.64
CA ASP A 200 -0.19 23.92 26.55
C ASP A 200 -1.58 24.58 26.46
N PRO A 201 -1.69 25.92 26.57
CA PRO A 201 -2.97 26.63 26.51
C PRO A 201 -3.77 26.34 25.24
N LEU A 202 -3.10 25.97 24.14
CA LEU A 202 -3.73 25.67 22.86
C LEU A 202 -4.64 24.44 22.92
N ILE A 203 -4.44 23.53 23.88
CA ILE A 203 -5.32 22.35 24.06
C ILE A 203 -6.76 22.78 24.38
N ILE A 204 -6.94 23.85 25.16
CA ILE A 204 -8.27 24.37 25.52
C ILE A 204 -8.96 24.91 24.27
N ASP A 205 -8.24 25.66 23.44
CA ASP A 205 -8.74 26.19 22.17
C ASP A 205 -9.14 25.04 21.22
N LEU A 206 -8.32 23.99 21.11
CA LEU A 206 -8.57 22.84 20.24
C LEU A 206 -9.82 22.05 20.66
N TYR A 207 -10.06 21.82 21.96
CA TYR A 207 -11.30 21.19 22.41
C TYR A 207 -12.52 22.10 22.22
N THR A 208 -12.35 23.41 22.32
CA THR A 208 -13.42 24.38 22.02
C THR A 208 -13.76 24.39 20.52
N ASP A 209 -12.76 24.29 19.65
CA ASP A 209 -12.94 24.17 18.21
C ASP A 209 -13.65 22.86 17.84
N LEU A 210 -13.27 21.72 18.45
CA LEU A 210 -13.96 20.44 18.29
C LEU A 210 -15.43 20.50 18.75
N SER A 211 -15.71 21.16 19.86
CA SER A 211 -17.08 21.39 20.35
C SER A 211 -17.91 22.19 19.35
N SER A 212 -17.31 23.20 18.72
CA SER A 212 -17.95 24.03 17.70
C SER A 212 -18.24 23.26 16.43
N ILE A 213 -17.30 22.41 15.96
CA ILE A 213 -17.52 21.53 14.81
C ILE A 213 -18.66 20.53 15.10
N ALA A 214 -18.66 19.90 16.28
CA ALA A 214 -19.71 18.96 16.67
C ALA A 214 -21.09 19.62 16.72
N ALA A 215 -21.19 20.86 17.24
CA ALA A 215 -22.43 21.63 17.24
C ALA A 215 -22.91 21.93 15.82
N MET A 216 -22.01 22.33 14.91
CA MET A 216 -22.33 22.60 13.51
C MET A 216 -22.79 21.35 12.75
N ARG A 217 -22.41 20.15 13.21
CA ARG A 217 -22.85 18.86 12.66
C ARG A 217 -24.18 18.37 13.23
N GLY A 218 -24.75 19.06 14.22
CA GLY A 218 -25.96 18.63 14.93
C GLY A 218 -25.71 17.58 16.01
N SER A 219 -24.46 17.20 16.28
CA SER A 219 -24.08 16.27 17.36
C SER A 219 -23.93 17.04 18.68
N LEU A 220 -25.06 17.39 19.29
CA LEU A 220 -25.08 18.16 20.54
C LEU A 220 -24.36 17.43 21.69
N ASP A 221 -24.47 16.11 21.77
CA ASP A 221 -23.82 15.30 22.82
C ASP A 221 -22.29 15.38 22.73
N ASP A 222 -21.73 15.26 21.51
CA ASP A 222 -20.29 15.40 21.29
C ASP A 222 -19.82 16.83 21.55
N SER A 223 -20.65 17.82 21.19
CA SER A 223 -20.35 19.23 21.46
C SER A 223 -20.24 19.51 22.96
N ILE A 224 -21.18 19.00 23.76
CA ILE A 224 -21.17 19.11 25.21
C ILE A 224 -19.95 18.39 25.78
N ARG A 225 -19.68 17.16 25.35
CA ARG A 225 -18.53 16.36 25.81
C ARG A 225 -17.20 17.09 25.58
N TRP A 226 -17.00 17.68 24.40
CA TRP A 226 -15.75 18.42 24.12
C TRP A 226 -15.65 19.71 24.92
N LYS A 227 -16.78 20.38 25.17
CA LYS A 227 -16.83 21.59 25.99
C LYS A 227 -16.54 21.30 27.46
N GLU A 228 -17.07 20.21 28.01
CA GLU A 228 -16.77 19.73 29.36
C GLU A 228 -15.27 19.44 29.50
N LYS A 229 -14.70 18.75 28.52
CA LYS A 229 -13.26 18.45 28.50
C LYS A 229 -12.38 19.71 28.45
N ALA A 230 -12.77 20.73 27.68
CA ALA A 230 -12.09 22.02 27.68
C ALA A 230 -12.16 22.72 29.06
N LEU A 231 -13.31 22.64 29.73
CA LEU A 231 -13.52 23.22 31.07
C LEU A 231 -12.74 22.48 32.16
N GLU A 232 -12.68 21.15 32.11
CA GLU A 232 -11.89 20.32 33.02
C GLU A 232 -10.40 20.67 32.95
N ILE A 233 -9.86 20.80 31.73
CA ILE A 233 -8.45 21.16 31.51
C ILE A 233 -8.17 22.57 32.02
N LYS A 234 -9.10 23.50 31.77
CA LYS A 234 -9.02 24.88 32.28
C LYS A 234 -9.07 24.95 33.80
N ALA A 235 -9.82 24.06 34.46
CA ALA A 235 -9.93 24.00 35.92
C ALA A 235 -8.72 23.30 36.58
N HIS A 236 -7.88 22.60 35.81
CA HIS A 236 -6.79 21.79 36.34
C HIS A 236 -5.64 22.67 36.91
N PRO A 237 -5.08 22.36 38.10
CA PRO A 237 -4.05 23.19 38.76
C PRO A 237 -2.79 23.46 37.91
N ALA A 238 -2.40 22.49 37.08
CA ALA A 238 -1.26 22.60 36.16
C ALA A 238 -1.39 23.71 35.10
N HIS A 239 -2.62 24.14 34.79
CA HIS A 239 -2.91 25.30 33.91
C HIS A 239 -3.07 26.61 34.67
N ASN A 240 -3.24 26.56 36.00
CA ASN A 240 -3.41 27.72 36.88
C ASN A 240 -2.09 28.19 37.52
N THR A 241 -0.99 27.45 37.38
CA THR A 241 0.35 27.85 37.84
C THR A 241 1.06 28.72 36.79
N THR A 242 1.24 30.00 37.10
CA THR A 242 1.94 31.04 36.32
C THR A 242 3.47 30.88 36.25
N ALA A 243 3.97 29.67 36.01
CA ALA A 243 5.39 29.42 35.81
C ALA A 243 5.62 28.67 34.49
N LEU A 244 5.80 29.42 33.40
CA LEU A 244 6.32 28.92 32.13
C LEU A 244 7.80 28.57 32.29
N PRO A 245 8.26 27.33 32.04
CA PRO A 245 9.62 27.10 31.57
C PRO A 245 9.72 27.59 30.12
N PRO A 246 10.87 28.16 29.69
CA PRO A 246 10.99 28.69 28.35
C PRO A 246 10.77 27.61 27.28
N ARG A 247 9.92 27.94 26.30
CA ARG A 247 9.78 27.20 25.05
C ARG A 247 11.15 26.98 24.42
N VAL A 248 11.59 25.73 24.31
CA VAL A 248 12.66 25.37 23.36
C VAL A 248 12.03 25.39 21.96
N LEU A 249 11.95 26.60 21.39
CA LEU A 249 11.84 26.79 19.96
C LEU A 249 13.20 26.45 19.37
N VAL A 250 13.27 25.33 18.64
CA VAL A 250 14.37 25.11 17.68
C VAL A 250 14.19 26.13 16.55
N ALA A 251 14.69 27.33 16.77
CA ALA A 251 14.87 28.34 15.75
C ALA A 251 16.29 28.19 15.21
N ALA A 252 16.40 27.81 13.94
CA ALA A 252 17.59 28.08 13.16
C ALA A 252 17.74 29.60 13.04
N SER A 253 18.85 30.17 13.53
CA SER A 253 19.26 31.52 13.14
C SER A 253 20.77 31.59 13.04
N ALA A 254 21.23 32.08 11.89
CA ALA A 254 22.62 32.29 11.53
C ALA A 254 23.26 33.47 12.26
N ALA A 255 24.57 33.29 12.52
CA ALA A 255 25.69 34.24 12.58
C ALA A 255 25.71 35.43 13.57
N GLY A 256 26.82 35.52 14.33
CA GLY A 256 27.27 36.77 14.98
C GLY A 256 28.27 36.64 16.14
N SER A 257 29.53 36.26 15.85
CA SER A 257 30.81 36.67 16.49
C SER A 257 30.81 37.23 17.94
N THR A 258 31.50 36.64 18.93
CA THR A 258 32.95 36.81 19.27
C THR A 258 33.35 36.15 20.61
N LYS A 259 34.60 35.65 20.64
CA LYS A 259 35.53 35.36 21.76
C LYS A 259 35.48 34.01 22.50
N VAL A 260 36.48 33.21 22.09
CA VAL A 260 37.18 32.03 22.61
C VAL A 260 37.25 31.87 24.13
N ALA A 261 36.87 30.67 24.60
CA ALA A 261 37.53 29.93 25.67
C ALA A 261 37.37 28.41 25.41
N SER A 262 38.41 27.65 25.73
CA SER A 262 38.77 26.32 25.20
C SER A 262 37.99 25.12 25.77
N VAL A 263 37.53 24.27 24.84
CA VAL A 263 37.43 22.80 24.79
C VAL A 263 37.45 21.99 26.11
N ALA A 264 36.33 21.31 26.37
CA ALA A 264 36.32 19.91 26.78
C ALA A 264 35.28 19.17 25.91
N SER A 265 35.74 18.20 25.12
CA SER A 265 34.95 17.48 24.12
C SER A 265 34.03 16.42 24.77
N SER A 266 32.71 16.62 24.70
CA SER A 266 31.73 15.55 24.86
C SER A 266 31.31 15.06 23.48
N THR A 267 31.63 13.81 23.14
CA THR A 267 31.11 13.11 21.96
C THR A 267 29.57 13.08 21.99
N PRO A 268 28.86 13.42 20.89
CA PRO A 268 27.41 13.38 20.87
C PRO A 268 26.92 11.92 20.82
N THR A 269 26.04 11.56 21.76
CA THR A 269 25.35 10.28 21.81
C THR A 269 24.51 10.11 20.54
N LYS A 270 24.74 9.06 19.74
CA LYS A 270 23.98 8.78 18.52
C LYS A 270 22.52 8.46 18.87
N SER A 271 21.57 8.99 18.10
CA SER A 271 20.13 8.73 18.26
C SER A 271 19.82 7.25 18.00
N ILE A 272 18.95 6.63 18.80
CA ILE A 272 18.50 5.24 18.62
C ILE A 272 17.84 5.01 17.24
N TYR A 273 17.20 6.04 16.69
CA TYR A 273 16.62 5.98 15.35
C TYR A 273 17.68 5.81 14.27
N TYR A 274 18.86 6.42 14.43
CA TYR A 274 19.95 6.28 13.46
C TYR A 274 20.41 4.81 13.35
N GLU A 275 20.51 4.10 14.45
CA GLU A 275 20.91 2.69 14.43
C GLU A 275 19.85 1.78 13.81
N ILE A 276 18.57 2.08 14.05
CA ILE A 276 17.45 1.40 13.38
C ILE A 276 17.49 1.68 11.87
N GLU A 277 17.67 2.93 11.46
CA GLU A 277 17.81 3.31 10.05
C GLU A 277 18.98 2.60 9.36
N GLN A 278 20.14 2.46 10.02
CA GLN A 278 21.25 1.69 9.46
C GLN A 278 20.87 0.22 9.22
N ARG A 279 20.13 -0.40 10.15
CA ARG A 279 19.66 -1.79 10.00
C ARG A 279 18.59 -1.93 8.93
N ILE A 280 17.72 -0.93 8.77
CA ILE A 280 16.75 -0.89 7.65
C ILE A 280 17.52 -0.82 6.33
N ALA A 281 18.48 0.10 6.19
CA ALA A 281 19.29 0.25 4.98
C ALA A 281 20.04 -1.04 4.61
N GLN A 282 20.58 -1.77 5.58
CA GLN A 282 21.26 -3.06 5.35
C GLN A 282 20.39 -4.12 4.69
N VAL A 283 19.07 -4.03 4.83
CA VAL A 283 18.10 -5.00 4.29
C VAL A 283 17.36 -4.44 3.06
N THR A 284 17.27 -3.13 2.91
CA THR A 284 16.39 -2.50 1.91
C THR A 284 17.11 -1.73 0.80
N ASP A 285 18.39 -1.39 0.96
CA ASP A 285 19.14 -0.64 -0.06
C ASP A 285 19.50 -1.56 -1.24
N SER A 286 18.74 -1.49 -2.34
CA SER A 286 18.98 -2.33 -3.51
C SER A 286 20.24 -1.94 -4.30
N LYS A 287 20.73 -0.72 -4.10
CA LYS A 287 21.93 -0.20 -4.76
C LYS A 287 23.20 -0.62 -4.04
N ARG A 288 23.10 -1.01 -2.77
CA ARG A 288 24.25 -1.38 -1.94
C ARG A 288 24.04 -2.69 -1.20
N MET A 289 24.74 -3.72 -1.66
CA MET A 289 24.90 -4.96 -0.88
C MET A 289 25.87 -4.72 0.27
N MET A 290 25.36 -4.77 1.52
CA MET A 290 26.14 -4.44 2.73
C MET A 290 26.81 -5.65 3.40
N PHE A 291 27.04 -6.73 2.65
CA PHE A 291 27.76 -7.93 3.10
C PHE A 291 28.63 -8.48 1.97
N ASP A 292 29.69 -9.21 2.33
CA ASP A 292 30.51 -9.99 1.40
C ASP A 292 29.94 -11.41 1.27
N PRO A 293 29.38 -11.79 0.11
CA PRO A 293 28.82 -13.12 -0.12
C PRO A 293 29.82 -14.25 0.14
N THR A 294 31.11 -14.00 -0.08
CA THR A 294 32.16 -15.03 0.02
C THR A 294 32.52 -15.38 1.46
N GLN A 295 32.30 -14.47 2.41
CA GLN A 295 32.61 -14.66 3.84
C GLN A 295 31.39 -15.04 4.68
N LEU A 296 30.21 -15.16 4.06
CA LEU A 296 28.97 -15.33 4.79
C LEU A 296 28.88 -16.64 5.59
N HIS A 297 29.57 -17.69 5.14
CA HIS A 297 29.69 -18.98 5.84
C HIS A 297 30.44 -18.90 7.17
N LYS A 298 31.19 -17.81 7.41
CA LYS A 298 31.90 -17.54 8.67
C LYS A 298 31.17 -16.55 9.57
N CYS A 299 30.09 -15.93 9.07
CA CYS A 299 29.38 -14.88 9.78
C CYS A 299 28.38 -15.46 10.78
N SER A 300 27.89 -14.60 11.69
CA SER A 300 26.83 -14.97 12.64
C SER A 300 25.53 -15.37 11.92
N ARG A 301 24.67 -16.11 12.62
CA ARG A 301 23.32 -16.45 12.15
C ARG A 301 22.54 -15.20 11.75
N GLU A 302 22.60 -14.14 12.54
CA GLU A 302 21.89 -12.88 12.28
C GLU A 302 22.41 -12.18 11.03
N THR A 303 23.72 -12.17 10.82
CA THR A 303 24.32 -11.64 9.58
C THR A 303 23.85 -12.44 8.37
N ARG A 304 23.76 -13.77 8.49
CA ARG A 304 23.22 -14.63 7.43
C ARG A 304 21.73 -14.34 7.19
N MET A 305 20.92 -14.21 8.24
CA MET A 305 19.52 -13.80 8.14
C MET A 305 19.36 -12.43 7.48
N MET A 306 20.20 -11.45 7.79
CA MET A 306 20.18 -10.14 7.14
C MET A 306 20.50 -10.22 5.64
N ALA A 307 21.46 -11.06 5.25
CA ALA A 307 21.79 -11.26 3.84
C ALA A 307 20.62 -11.91 3.07
N VAL A 308 19.96 -12.89 3.67
CA VAL A 308 18.72 -13.46 3.12
C VAL A 308 17.64 -12.40 3.04
N ALA A 309 17.40 -11.63 4.11
CA ALA A 309 16.41 -10.57 4.14
C ALA A 309 16.65 -9.55 3.01
N TRP A 310 17.91 -9.15 2.77
CA TRP A 310 18.28 -8.28 1.65
C TRP A 310 18.01 -8.92 0.30
N ILE A 311 18.32 -10.21 0.10
CA ILE A 311 17.98 -10.91 -1.15
C ILE A 311 16.47 -10.87 -1.38
N MET A 312 15.70 -11.27 -0.37
CA MET A 312 14.24 -11.34 -0.47
C MET A 312 13.64 -9.97 -0.79
N VAL A 313 14.08 -8.93 -0.11
CA VAL A 313 13.55 -7.56 -0.30
C VAL A 313 14.08 -6.92 -1.58
N CYS A 314 15.39 -6.92 -1.81
CA CYS A 314 15.98 -6.15 -2.91
C CYS A 314 15.94 -6.87 -4.27
N LYS A 315 16.06 -8.20 -4.29
CA LYS A 315 16.03 -8.99 -5.53
C LYS A 315 14.64 -9.51 -5.88
N PHE A 316 13.90 -9.98 -4.88
CA PHE A 316 12.59 -10.60 -5.08
C PHE A 316 11.41 -9.68 -4.70
N ASP A 317 11.69 -8.41 -4.40
CA ASP A 317 10.71 -7.38 -4.07
C ASP A 317 9.72 -7.79 -2.97
N CYS A 318 10.18 -8.62 -2.04
CA CYS A 318 9.37 -9.05 -0.92
C CYS A 318 9.24 -7.91 0.10
N LYS A 319 8.07 -7.85 0.73
CA LYS A 319 7.91 -7.11 1.98
C LYS A 319 8.27 -8.04 3.13
N LEU A 320 9.18 -7.60 4.00
CA LEU A 320 9.58 -8.36 5.17
C LEU A 320 8.80 -7.85 6.38
N TYR A 321 8.06 -8.75 7.02
CA TYR A 321 7.12 -8.44 8.10
C TYR A 321 7.57 -9.02 9.45
N GLY A 322 6.85 -8.63 10.51
CA GLY A 322 6.71 -9.46 11.70
C GLY A 322 7.95 -9.58 12.58
N GLY A 323 8.31 -10.83 12.91
CA GLY A 323 9.22 -11.14 14.00
C GLY A 323 10.62 -10.57 13.84
N PHE A 324 11.21 -10.71 12.66
CA PHE A 324 12.56 -10.20 12.38
C PHE A 324 12.64 -8.67 12.42
N VAL A 325 11.63 -7.98 11.88
CA VAL A 325 11.56 -6.52 11.90
C VAL A 325 11.48 -6.02 13.34
N ARG A 326 10.60 -6.63 14.14
CA ARG A 326 10.43 -6.32 15.55
C ARG A 326 11.69 -6.62 16.37
N ASP A 327 12.13 -7.87 16.34
CA ASP A 327 13.14 -8.37 17.25
C ASP A 327 14.55 -7.93 16.86
N TRP A 328 14.88 -7.90 15.57
CA TRP A 328 16.24 -7.61 15.12
C TRP A 328 16.42 -6.18 14.60
N ILE A 329 15.61 -5.75 13.62
CA ILE A 329 15.77 -4.43 13.00
C ILE A 329 15.49 -3.31 14.02
N VAL A 330 14.38 -3.42 14.75
CA VAL A 330 14.03 -2.41 15.76
C VAL A 330 14.71 -2.74 17.09
N GLY A 331 14.43 -3.90 17.69
CA GLY A 331 14.82 -4.22 19.07
C GLY A 331 16.26 -4.70 19.29
N GLN A 332 16.95 -5.21 18.26
CA GLN A 332 18.27 -5.85 18.36
C GLN A 332 18.36 -6.94 19.46
N TYR A 333 17.30 -7.71 19.63
CA TYR A 333 17.19 -8.76 20.63
C TYR A 333 17.84 -10.07 20.17
N LEU A 334 18.56 -10.70 21.09
CA LEU A 334 19.13 -12.03 20.95
C LEU A 334 18.59 -12.92 22.07
N GLY A 335 18.08 -14.08 21.70
CA GLY A 335 17.59 -15.10 22.62
C GLY A 335 18.06 -16.48 22.16
N ARG A 336 18.52 -17.30 23.11
CA ARG A 336 18.98 -18.68 22.89
C ARG A 336 18.58 -19.54 24.08
N PRO A 337 18.13 -20.79 23.86
CA PRO A 337 17.91 -21.72 24.95
C PRO A 337 19.21 -22.08 25.65
N ASN A 338 19.17 -22.09 26.98
CA ASN A 338 20.29 -22.58 27.78
C ASN A 338 20.42 -24.11 27.62
N ASN A 339 21.64 -24.62 27.50
CA ASN A 339 21.95 -26.06 27.44
C ASN A 339 21.40 -26.83 26.23
N ILE A 340 20.98 -26.15 25.15
CA ILE A 340 20.57 -26.80 23.90
C ILE A 340 21.50 -26.32 22.77
N THR A 341 22.17 -27.27 22.11
CA THR A 341 23.05 -27.00 20.96
C THR A 341 22.26 -26.57 19.73
N ALA A 342 22.91 -25.88 18.79
CA ALA A 342 22.27 -25.33 17.60
C ALA A 342 21.54 -26.38 16.75
N ASP A 343 22.08 -27.60 16.67
CA ASP A 343 21.48 -28.72 15.94
C ASP A 343 20.12 -29.15 16.51
N ASN A 344 19.85 -28.82 17.78
CA ASN A 344 18.61 -29.13 18.48
C ASN A 344 17.69 -27.90 18.64
N TRP A 345 17.97 -26.79 17.94
CA TRP A 345 17.08 -25.62 17.95
C TRP A 345 15.84 -25.81 17.08
N ILE A 346 15.79 -26.85 16.24
CA ILE A 346 14.62 -27.14 15.40
C ILE A 346 13.75 -28.19 16.07
N LEU A 347 12.47 -27.86 16.16
CA LEU A 347 11.41 -28.74 16.61
C LEU A 347 10.50 -29.06 15.42
N PHE A 348 9.89 -30.24 15.42
CA PHE A 348 8.99 -30.69 14.37
C PHE A 348 7.60 -30.97 14.96
N ASN A 349 6.57 -30.42 14.33
CA ASN A 349 5.17 -30.75 14.62
C ASN A 349 4.49 -31.13 13.29
N ASP A 350 3.96 -32.34 13.17
CA ASP A 350 3.34 -32.86 11.95
C ASP A 350 4.17 -32.56 10.68
N SER A 351 5.47 -32.85 10.72
CA SER A 351 6.46 -32.58 9.65
C SER A 351 6.78 -31.10 9.36
N THR A 352 6.21 -30.15 10.11
CA THR A 352 6.51 -28.72 10.00
C THR A 352 7.61 -28.31 10.97
N ALA A 353 8.73 -27.81 10.42
CA ALA A 353 9.85 -27.30 11.21
C ALA A 353 9.51 -25.96 11.86
N HIS A 354 9.87 -25.80 13.13
CA HIS A 354 9.78 -24.53 13.84
C HIS A 354 10.96 -24.40 14.80
N LEU A 355 11.43 -23.17 15.03
CA LEU A 355 12.51 -22.94 15.97
C LEU A 355 12.02 -23.00 17.42
N HIS A 356 12.93 -23.42 18.30
CA HIS A 356 12.73 -23.42 19.74
C HIS A 356 12.21 -22.05 20.20
N PRO A 357 11.19 -21.97 21.08
CA PRO A 357 10.51 -20.72 21.41
C PRO A 357 11.42 -19.60 21.94
N GLU A 358 12.54 -19.93 22.57
CA GLU A 358 13.52 -18.96 23.09
C GLU A 358 14.43 -18.33 22.02
N ILE A 359 14.47 -18.88 20.80
CA ILE A 359 15.31 -18.35 19.72
C ILE A 359 14.75 -17.02 19.21
N VAL A 360 15.60 -15.98 19.24
CA VAL A 360 15.31 -14.62 18.76
C VAL A 360 16.55 -14.03 18.07
N PRO A 361 16.43 -13.43 16.87
CA PRO A 361 15.26 -13.47 15.97
C PRO A 361 15.00 -14.90 15.46
N ALA A 362 13.76 -15.28 15.17
CA ALA A 362 13.45 -16.66 14.79
C ALA A 362 13.43 -16.87 13.27
N ASP A 363 12.51 -16.19 12.61
CA ASP A 363 12.06 -16.41 11.23
C ASP A 363 12.08 -15.12 10.42
N LEU A 364 12.09 -15.26 9.09
CA LEU A 364 11.87 -14.18 8.13
C LEU A 364 10.49 -14.34 7.49
N ASP A 365 9.55 -13.46 7.82
CA ASP A 365 8.20 -13.43 7.24
C ASP A 365 8.20 -12.64 5.92
N CYS A 366 8.49 -13.32 4.81
CA CYS A 366 8.63 -12.72 3.49
C CYS A 366 7.33 -12.82 2.70
N TYR A 367 6.64 -11.69 2.57
CA TYR A 367 5.50 -11.58 1.68
C TYR A 367 5.96 -11.27 0.27
N LEU A 368 5.49 -12.10 -0.63
CA LEU A 368 5.81 -12.02 -2.04
C LEU A 368 5.07 -10.82 -2.66
N PRO A 369 5.66 -10.18 -3.70
CA PRO A 369 5.08 -8.97 -4.29
C PRO A 369 3.69 -9.24 -4.90
N THR A 370 2.79 -8.26 -4.81
CA THR A 370 1.45 -8.34 -5.43
C THR A 370 1.51 -8.29 -6.96
N HIS A 371 2.55 -7.66 -7.50
CA HIS A 371 2.69 -7.35 -8.92
C HIS A 371 3.75 -8.21 -9.63
N GLY A 372 4.36 -9.15 -8.90
CA GLY A 372 5.42 -10.03 -9.38
C GLY A 372 5.17 -11.48 -8.99
N LEU A 373 5.36 -12.42 -9.91
CA LEU A 373 5.41 -13.83 -9.55
C LEU A 373 6.84 -14.20 -9.11
N TYR A 374 6.95 -15.10 -8.15
CA TYR A 374 8.22 -15.60 -7.64
C TYR A 374 8.49 -17.01 -8.16
N ASP A 375 9.74 -17.26 -8.54
CA ASP A 375 10.25 -18.60 -8.83
C ASP A 375 11.04 -19.07 -7.61
N ILE A 376 10.53 -20.10 -6.92
CA ILE A 376 11.23 -20.66 -5.75
C ILE A 376 12.60 -21.18 -6.13
N ASP A 377 12.78 -21.71 -7.35
CA ASP A 377 14.07 -22.22 -7.80
C ASP A 377 15.08 -21.08 -7.97
N GLU A 378 14.63 -19.89 -8.37
CA GLU A 378 15.48 -18.70 -8.44
C GLU A 378 15.90 -18.23 -7.04
N ILE A 379 14.99 -18.25 -6.07
CA ILE A 379 15.31 -17.97 -4.66
C ILE A 379 16.36 -18.97 -4.15
N LEU A 380 16.14 -20.27 -4.38
CA LEU A 380 17.08 -21.31 -3.96
C LEU A 380 18.45 -21.16 -4.62
N ASN A 381 18.49 -20.80 -5.91
CA ASN A 381 19.73 -20.51 -6.62
C ASN A 381 20.48 -19.31 -6.03
N GLU A 382 19.78 -18.25 -5.63
CA GLU A 382 20.39 -17.10 -4.94
C GLU A 382 20.94 -17.47 -3.56
N LEU A 383 20.21 -18.29 -2.79
CA LEU A 383 20.69 -18.76 -1.49
C LEU A 383 21.87 -19.75 -1.62
N ALA A 384 21.87 -20.59 -2.65
CA ALA A 384 22.98 -21.49 -2.96
C ALA A 384 24.27 -20.72 -3.29
N LYS A 385 24.18 -19.58 -4.00
CA LYS A 385 25.34 -18.69 -4.25
C LYS A 385 25.97 -18.17 -2.95
N LEU A 386 25.20 -18.10 -1.86
CA LEU A 386 25.68 -17.72 -0.52
C LEU A 386 26.16 -18.90 0.32
N GLN A 387 26.28 -20.10 -0.25
CA GLN A 387 26.63 -21.34 0.46
C GLN A 387 25.67 -21.62 1.63
N MET A 388 24.38 -21.39 1.41
CA MET A 388 23.33 -21.77 2.35
C MET A 388 22.74 -23.12 1.97
N VAL A 389 22.51 -23.97 2.97
CA VAL A 389 21.81 -25.24 2.79
C VAL A 389 20.34 -25.01 3.10
N VAL A 390 19.44 -25.29 2.16
CA VAL A 390 18.01 -25.00 2.30
C VAL A 390 17.19 -26.26 2.07
N ASN A 391 16.36 -26.60 3.06
CA ASN A 391 15.33 -27.61 2.95
C ASN A 391 13.98 -26.94 2.75
N VAL A 392 13.31 -27.24 1.64
CA VAL A 392 12.00 -26.66 1.32
C VAL A 392 10.91 -27.56 1.85
N HIS A 393 10.05 -26.99 2.68
CA HIS A 393 8.82 -27.61 3.16
C HIS A 393 7.64 -26.81 2.63
N ARG A 394 6.55 -27.49 2.27
CA ARG A 394 5.33 -26.85 1.83
C ARG A 394 4.24 -27.05 2.86
N ASP A 395 3.73 -25.93 3.39
CA ASP A 395 2.56 -25.92 4.28
C ASP A 395 1.32 -25.42 3.51
N GLN A 396 0.15 -25.46 4.14
CA GLN A 396 -1.16 -25.14 3.57
C GLN A 396 -1.28 -23.71 3.03
N TRP A 397 -0.41 -22.79 3.46
CA TRP A 397 -0.53 -21.35 3.23
C TRP A 397 0.81 -20.66 2.95
N ARG A 398 1.92 -21.39 2.93
CA ARG A 398 3.26 -20.83 2.70
C ARG A 398 4.25 -21.87 2.20
N TYR A 399 5.34 -21.41 1.62
CA TYR A 399 6.56 -22.21 1.55
C TYR A 399 7.42 -21.90 2.77
N LEU A 400 7.83 -22.93 3.48
CA LEU A 400 8.73 -22.85 4.63
C LEU A 400 10.11 -23.31 4.17
N LEU A 401 11.08 -22.41 4.13
CA LEU A 401 12.47 -22.73 3.82
C LEU A 401 13.22 -22.84 5.15
N LEU A 402 13.67 -24.04 5.48
CA LEU A 402 14.55 -24.29 6.61
C LEU A 402 16.00 -24.13 6.16
N VAL A 403 16.65 -23.08 6.64
CA VAL A 403 18.02 -22.73 6.27
C VAL A 403 18.99 -23.21 7.35
N ASP A 404 20.11 -23.79 6.92
CA ASP A 404 21.28 -24.08 7.75
C ASP A 404 21.03 -25.04 8.92
N GLN A 405 20.14 -26.04 8.74
CA GLN A 405 19.76 -27.03 9.76
C GLN A 405 20.94 -27.65 10.53
N ASN A 406 22.02 -28.00 9.82
CA ASN A 406 23.20 -28.69 10.38
C ASN A 406 24.47 -27.82 10.30
N VAL A 407 24.31 -26.50 10.26
CA VAL A 407 25.45 -25.57 10.15
C VAL A 407 25.74 -24.99 11.53
N LYS A 408 27.02 -24.91 11.89
CA LYS A 408 27.49 -24.43 13.20
C LYS A 408 26.96 -23.05 13.61
N THR A 409 26.68 -22.18 12.65
CA THR A 409 26.11 -20.84 12.90
C THR A 409 24.71 -20.90 13.47
N GLY A 410 23.97 -21.98 13.18
CA GLY A 410 22.64 -22.28 13.67
C GLY A 410 21.54 -21.98 12.66
N PRO A 411 20.41 -22.72 12.74
CA PRO A 411 19.35 -22.67 11.74
C PRO A 411 18.39 -21.49 11.88
N PHE A 412 17.72 -21.16 10.78
CA PHE A 412 16.57 -20.25 10.78
C PHE A 412 15.57 -20.62 9.69
N THR A 413 14.36 -20.06 9.77
CA THR A 413 13.29 -20.33 8.80
C THR A 413 12.92 -19.09 8.01
N ILE A 414 12.51 -19.28 6.77
CA ILE A 414 11.92 -18.24 5.91
C ILE A 414 10.51 -18.70 5.56
N ASP A 415 9.54 -17.85 5.82
CA ASP A 415 8.16 -18.05 5.44
C ASP A 415 7.88 -17.24 4.19
N LEU A 416 7.74 -17.91 3.04
CA LEU A 416 7.32 -17.28 1.79
C LEU A 416 5.80 -17.30 1.71
N ILE A 417 5.21 -16.13 1.91
CA ILE A 417 3.77 -15.94 2.03
C ILE A 417 3.27 -15.21 0.79
N THR A 418 2.29 -15.79 0.10
CA THR A 418 1.72 -15.14 -1.08
C THR A 418 0.80 -13.99 -0.67
N PRO A 419 0.81 -12.85 -1.39
CA PRO A 419 0.25 -11.57 -0.92
C PRO A 419 -1.27 -11.57 -0.65
N HIS A 420 -2.00 -12.50 -1.25
CA HIS A 420 -3.46 -12.61 -1.16
C HIS A 420 -3.93 -13.57 -0.08
N ILE A 421 -3.02 -14.34 0.54
CA ILE A 421 -3.30 -15.09 1.78
C ILE A 421 -3.31 -14.04 2.88
N GLY A 422 -4.39 -13.27 2.95
CA GLY A 422 -4.43 -12.13 3.85
C GLY A 422 -4.54 -12.54 5.32
N ILE A 423 -4.67 -11.53 6.18
CA ILE A 423 -4.40 -11.52 7.63
C ILE A 423 -5.45 -12.31 8.47
N ASN A 424 -5.95 -13.45 7.99
CA ASN A 424 -7.28 -13.93 8.41
C ASN A 424 -7.30 -15.35 8.99
N LYS A 425 -6.14 -15.98 9.24
CA LYS A 425 -6.07 -17.11 10.19
C LYS A 425 -4.66 -17.46 10.68
N TYR A 426 -3.70 -17.53 9.76
CA TYR A 426 -2.36 -18.08 10.03
C TYR A 426 -1.33 -16.98 10.33
N ASP A 427 -1.39 -15.85 9.62
CA ASP A 427 -0.59 -14.67 9.89
C ASP A 427 -1.49 -13.49 10.30
N ARG A 428 -1.74 -13.39 11.60
CA ARG A 428 -2.59 -12.38 12.23
C ARG A 428 -1.76 -11.22 12.76
N ILE A 429 -2.33 -10.02 12.77
CA ILE A 429 -1.78 -8.88 13.53
C ILE A 429 -2.33 -8.97 14.96
N ASP A 430 -1.76 -9.88 15.75
CA ASP A 430 -2.18 -10.10 17.15
C ASP A 430 -1.67 -9.01 18.10
N PHE A 431 -0.53 -8.38 17.77
CA PHE A 431 0.14 -7.38 18.59
C PHE A 431 0.53 -6.17 17.75
N ASP A 432 0.48 -4.98 18.35
CA ASP A 432 0.95 -3.73 17.73
C ASP A 432 2.39 -3.83 17.23
N VAL A 433 3.25 -4.49 18.01
CA VAL A 433 4.67 -4.70 17.68
C VAL A 433 4.94 -5.68 16.55
N ASN A 434 3.93 -6.41 16.08
CA ASN A 434 4.01 -7.29 14.90
C ASN A 434 3.48 -6.61 13.63
N ASN A 435 3.02 -5.38 13.76
CA ASN A 435 2.41 -4.61 12.68
C ASN A 435 3.47 -3.90 11.81
N LEU A 436 4.77 -4.16 11.96
CA LEU A 436 5.82 -3.45 11.22
C LEU A 436 6.32 -4.23 10.02
N PHE A 437 6.81 -3.49 9.01
CA PHE A 437 7.47 -4.04 7.84
C PHE A 437 8.57 -3.15 7.26
N VAL A 438 9.42 -3.75 6.44
CA VAL A 438 10.38 -3.04 5.58
C VAL A 438 10.19 -3.48 4.13
N GLU A 439 10.48 -2.59 3.19
CA GLU A 439 10.36 -2.83 1.76
C GLU A 439 11.51 -2.17 1.00
N LYS A 440 11.68 -2.59 -0.25
CA LYS A 440 12.79 -2.20 -1.11
C LYS A 440 12.93 -0.68 -1.23
N ASP A 441 14.17 -0.22 -1.13
CA ASP A 441 14.62 1.18 -1.23
C ASP A 441 14.02 2.16 -0.20
N CYS A 442 13.20 1.69 0.76
CA CYS A 442 12.73 2.46 1.90
C CYS A 442 13.76 2.46 3.05
N THR A 443 14.96 2.98 2.78
CA THR A 443 16.16 2.82 3.64
C THR A 443 16.10 3.46 5.04
N LYS A 444 15.12 4.32 5.31
CA LYS A 444 14.99 5.04 6.59
C LYS A 444 13.62 4.90 7.25
N HIS A 445 12.73 4.10 6.67
CA HIS A 445 11.33 4.08 7.07
C HIS A 445 10.86 2.66 7.38
N LEU A 446 10.00 2.57 8.39
CA LEU A 446 9.21 1.38 8.70
C LEU A 446 7.80 1.61 8.19
N GLY A 447 7.25 0.61 7.52
CA GLY A 447 5.84 0.57 7.17
C GLY A 447 5.00 -0.09 8.27
N MET A 448 3.69 0.15 8.25
CA MET A 448 2.72 -0.56 9.09
C MET A 448 1.84 -1.46 8.22
N ARG A 449 1.66 -2.74 8.61
CA ARG A 449 0.81 -3.71 7.89
C ARG A 449 -0.61 -3.22 7.77
N VAL A 450 -1.12 -2.67 8.86
CA VAL A 450 -2.40 -1.96 8.92
C VAL A 450 -2.20 -0.63 9.63
N ASP A 451 -2.79 0.43 9.07
CA ASP A 451 -2.80 1.73 9.73
C ASP A 451 -3.68 1.69 10.99
N ILE A 452 -3.02 1.65 12.15
CA ILE A 452 -3.66 1.66 13.47
C ILE A 452 -3.49 3.02 14.17
N THR A 453 -3.26 4.09 13.41
CA THR A 453 -3.05 5.45 13.96
C THR A 453 -4.34 6.20 14.32
N TYR A 454 -5.49 5.61 13.96
CA TYR A 454 -6.83 6.14 14.19
C TYR A 454 -7.59 5.34 15.26
N PRO A 455 -8.62 5.93 15.89
CA PRO A 455 -9.55 5.19 16.74
C PRO A 455 -10.12 3.97 16.00
N PRO A 456 -10.25 2.80 16.66
CA PRO A 456 -10.15 2.58 18.11
C PRO A 456 -8.73 2.32 18.67
N TYR A 457 -7.68 2.26 17.83
CA TYR A 457 -6.32 1.91 18.27
C TYR A 457 -5.48 3.11 18.71
N SER A 458 -5.43 4.14 17.87
CA SER A 458 -4.63 5.35 18.07
C SER A 458 -3.14 5.13 18.40
N ILE A 459 -2.52 4.03 17.93
CA ILE A 459 -1.11 3.71 18.17
C ILE A 459 -0.26 4.23 16.99
N THR A 460 0.69 5.12 17.25
CA THR A 460 1.61 5.63 16.22
C THR A 460 2.82 4.73 16.00
N LEU A 461 3.50 4.88 14.87
CA LEU A 461 4.73 4.14 14.57
C LEU A 461 5.80 4.36 15.65
N GLU A 462 5.97 5.60 16.13
CA GLU A 462 6.93 5.93 17.20
C GLU A 462 6.59 5.22 18.50
N LYS A 463 5.28 5.08 18.79
CA LYS A 463 4.80 4.34 19.96
C LYS A 463 5.07 2.85 19.82
N ILE A 464 4.88 2.27 18.63
CA ILE A 464 5.23 0.86 18.36
C ILE A 464 6.74 0.66 18.54
N VAL A 465 7.57 1.56 18.00
CA VAL A 465 9.04 1.49 18.19
C VAL A 465 9.42 1.60 19.66
N ASP A 466 8.84 2.54 20.42
CA ASP A 466 9.07 2.65 21.87
C ASP A 466 8.61 1.40 22.64
N ASN A 467 7.48 0.82 22.24
CA ASN A 467 6.96 -0.43 22.79
C ASN A 467 7.94 -1.59 22.55
N ILE A 468 8.48 -1.70 21.33
CA ILE A 468 9.50 -2.68 21.00
C ILE A 468 10.72 -2.49 21.90
N GLN A 469 11.29 -1.27 21.97
CA GLN A 469 12.48 -0.96 22.76
C GLN A 469 12.32 -1.25 24.27
N LYS A 470 11.09 -1.12 24.78
CA LYS A 470 10.75 -1.40 26.19
C LYS A 470 10.25 -2.83 26.43
N LYS A 471 10.31 -3.70 25.41
CA LYS A 471 9.72 -5.06 25.43
C LYS A 471 8.30 -5.07 25.98
N ARG A 472 7.43 -4.20 25.46
CA ARG A 472 6.01 -4.15 25.79
C ARG A 472 5.15 -4.20 24.53
N PHE A 473 3.90 -4.64 24.65
CA PHE A 473 2.99 -4.73 23.51
C PHE A 473 1.53 -4.52 23.91
N TYR A 474 0.74 -3.99 22.99
CA TYR A 474 -0.73 -4.02 23.05
C TYR A 474 -1.25 -5.30 22.43
N LEU A 475 -2.25 -5.89 23.07
CA LEU A 475 -3.00 -7.00 22.50
C LEU A 475 -4.10 -6.45 21.59
N LEU A 476 -4.08 -6.86 20.32
CA LEU A 476 -5.09 -6.55 19.31
C LEU A 476 -6.01 -7.76 19.20
N ALA A 477 -7.02 -7.86 20.07
CA ALA A 477 -7.77 -9.11 20.28
C ALA A 477 -8.61 -9.51 19.06
N GLY A 478 -8.56 -10.78 18.65
CA GLY A 478 -9.22 -11.35 17.47
C GLY A 478 -10.69 -11.77 17.63
N HIS A 479 -11.34 -12.00 16.48
CA HIS A 479 -12.72 -12.49 16.29
C HIS A 479 -13.19 -13.61 17.25
N ASP A 480 -14.51 -13.58 17.56
CA ASP A 480 -15.39 -14.62 18.16
C ASP A 480 -16.02 -14.34 19.54
N ASN A 481 -16.17 -13.09 20.01
CA ASN A 481 -16.83 -12.78 21.30
C ASN A 481 -16.32 -13.64 22.49
N LYS A 482 -15.11 -14.20 22.36
CA LYS A 482 -14.48 -15.06 23.35
C LYS A 482 -13.17 -14.41 23.77
N PRO A 483 -12.84 -14.41 25.08
CA PRO A 483 -11.51 -14.06 25.52
C PRO A 483 -10.52 -15.01 24.82
N CYS A 484 -9.57 -14.44 24.07
CA CYS A 484 -8.41 -15.07 23.44
C CYS A 484 -8.52 -16.58 23.13
N GLY A 485 -8.83 -16.95 21.89
CA GLY A 485 -8.71 -18.37 21.48
C GLY A 485 -7.31 -18.93 21.72
N LYS A 486 -7.19 -20.25 21.96
CA LYS A 486 -5.96 -20.99 22.31
C LYS A 486 -4.69 -20.57 21.55
N VAL A 487 -4.81 -20.24 20.26
CA VAL A 487 -3.68 -19.78 19.42
C VAL A 487 -3.10 -18.45 19.87
N ILE A 488 -3.94 -17.49 20.27
CA ILE A 488 -3.50 -16.18 20.77
C ILE A 488 -2.82 -16.36 22.14
N GLU A 489 -3.36 -17.22 23.00
CA GLU A 489 -2.73 -17.55 24.29
C GLU A 489 -1.34 -18.16 24.11
N GLU A 490 -1.17 -19.11 23.20
CA GLU A 490 0.13 -19.71 22.87
C GLU A 490 1.14 -18.66 22.37
N ARG A 491 0.71 -17.74 21.49
CA ARG A 491 1.54 -16.64 20.98
C ARG A 491 1.90 -15.63 22.07
N MET A 492 0.96 -15.31 22.95
CA MET A 492 1.17 -14.41 24.08
C MET A 492 2.15 -15.02 25.09
N ASN A 493 1.98 -16.30 25.44
CA ASN A 493 2.92 -17.02 26.30
C ASN A 493 4.33 -17.02 25.70
N LYS A 494 4.46 -17.22 24.38
CA LYS A 494 5.75 -17.13 23.67
C LYS A 494 6.38 -15.73 23.82
N MET A 495 5.60 -14.65 23.72
CA MET A 495 6.09 -13.28 23.96
C MET A 495 6.54 -13.10 25.41
N ILE A 496 5.74 -13.54 26.38
CA ILE A 496 6.05 -13.42 27.81
C ILE A 496 7.33 -14.18 28.17
N THR A 497 7.52 -15.40 27.67
CA THR A 497 8.75 -16.19 27.87
C THR A 497 9.99 -15.47 27.34
N ARG A 498 9.85 -14.62 26.31
CA ARG A 498 10.93 -13.79 25.74
C ARG A 498 11.16 -12.47 26.48
N GLY A 499 10.47 -12.28 27.61
CA GLY A 499 10.57 -11.11 28.48
C GLY A 499 9.70 -9.93 28.04
N TRP A 500 8.71 -10.15 27.16
CA TRP A 500 7.76 -9.10 26.78
C TRP A 500 6.64 -8.95 27.82
N LYS A 501 6.18 -7.71 28.00
CA LYS A 501 5.08 -7.36 28.92
C LYS A 501 3.87 -6.84 28.15
N GLN A 502 2.71 -7.45 28.39
CA GLN A 502 1.46 -6.91 27.88
C GLN A 502 1.14 -5.58 28.58
N ILE A 503 0.63 -4.61 27.83
CA ILE A 503 0.02 -3.40 28.36
C ILE A 503 -1.45 -3.73 28.67
N ASP A 504 -1.95 -3.36 29.86
CA ASP A 504 -3.26 -3.80 30.39
C ASP A 504 -4.47 -3.48 29.49
N GLU A 505 -4.31 -2.59 28.51
CA GLU A 505 -5.34 -2.22 27.54
C GLU A 505 -5.39 -3.22 26.37
N THR A 506 -6.53 -3.90 26.22
CA THR A 506 -6.82 -4.74 25.04
C THR A 506 -7.62 -3.94 24.03
N LEU A 507 -7.17 -3.90 22.79
CA LEU A 507 -7.81 -3.13 21.71
C LEU A 507 -8.67 -4.04 20.82
N PRO A 508 -9.70 -3.49 20.13
CA PRO A 508 -10.56 -4.24 19.20
C PRO A 508 -9.78 -4.96 18.08
N PRO A 509 -10.33 -5.97 17.40
CA PRO A 509 -9.65 -6.66 16.28
C PRO A 509 -9.38 -5.75 15.09
N VAL A 510 -8.12 -5.71 14.64
CA VAL A 510 -7.73 -4.96 13.43
C VAL A 510 -8.25 -5.70 12.21
N VAL A 511 -9.13 -5.06 11.45
CA VAL A 511 -9.55 -5.55 10.13
C VAL A 511 -8.68 -4.87 9.07
N PRO A 512 -7.92 -5.62 8.27
CA PRO A 512 -7.13 -5.04 7.18
C PRO A 512 -8.06 -4.34 6.19
N ASN A 513 -7.70 -3.13 5.78
CA ASN A 513 -8.39 -2.48 4.66
C ASN A 513 -7.95 -3.20 3.36
N PRO A 514 -8.90 -3.60 2.49
CA PRO A 514 -8.62 -4.19 1.18
C PRO A 514 -7.65 -3.42 0.27
N GLY A 515 -7.35 -2.17 0.64
CA GLY A 515 -6.69 -1.23 -0.25
C GLY A 515 -7.70 -0.63 -1.24
N PRO A 516 -7.25 0.35 -2.04
CA PRO A 516 -8.10 0.99 -3.02
C PRO A 516 -8.51 0.04 -4.15
N PRO A 517 -9.67 0.33 -4.77
CA PRO A 517 -10.05 -0.04 -6.13
C PRO A 517 -8.92 -0.41 -7.09
N SER A 518 -8.89 -1.59 -7.69
CA SER A 518 -8.13 -1.80 -8.92
C SER A 518 -8.96 -1.17 -10.03
N ASN A 519 -8.30 -0.59 -11.03
CA ASN A 519 -9.01 -0.05 -12.18
C ASN A 519 -9.54 -1.21 -13.03
N ILE A 520 -10.80 -1.57 -12.81
CA ILE A 520 -11.52 -2.59 -13.59
C ILE A 520 -12.24 -1.89 -14.74
N GLU A 521 -12.01 -2.34 -15.97
CA GLU A 521 -12.80 -1.95 -17.13
C GLU A 521 -13.65 -3.16 -17.57
N LEU A 522 -14.97 -2.95 -17.67
CA LEU A 522 -15.90 -3.91 -18.24
C LEU A 522 -16.36 -3.41 -19.62
N THR A 523 -15.93 -4.10 -20.67
CA THR A 523 -16.28 -3.75 -22.04
C THR A 523 -17.34 -4.71 -22.57
N PRO A 524 -18.54 -4.26 -22.98
CA PRO A 524 -19.54 -5.14 -23.59
C PRO A 524 -18.99 -5.85 -24.84
N VAL A 525 -19.16 -7.16 -24.90
CA VAL A 525 -18.76 -7.97 -26.06
C VAL A 525 -19.88 -7.92 -27.11
N PRO A 526 -19.61 -7.47 -28.36
CA PRO A 526 -20.63 -7.40 -29.40
C PRO A 526 -21.24 -8.77 -29.71
N LYS A 527 -22.56 -8.82 -29.90
CA LYS A 527 -23.28 -10.05 -30.26
C LYS A 527 -22.78 -10.67 -31.56
N THR A 528 -22.26 -9.86 -32.48
CA THR A 528 -21.69 -10.31 -33.75
C THR A 528 -20.29 -10.92 -33.61
N SER A 529 -19.64 -10.80 -32.46
CA SER A 529 -18.28 -11.30 -32.27
C SER A 529 -18.24 -12.84 -32.20
N PRO A 530 -17.17 -13.48 -32.70
CA PRO A 530 -16.98 -14.93 -32.57
C PRO A 530 -16.98 -15.41 -31.12
N VAL A 531 -16.44 -14.61 -30.19
CA VAL A 531 -16.40 -14.92 -28.76
C VAL A 531 -17.81 -14.98 -28.18
N TYR A 532 -18.66 -13.99 -28.49
CA TYR A 532 -20.06 -13.99 -28.04
C TYR A 532 -20.80 -15.21 -28.57
N GLN A 533 -20.71 -15.47 -29.88
CA GLN A 533 -21.41 -16.58 -30.52
C GLN A 533 -20.99 -17.93 -29.95
N LYS A 534 -19.70 -18.13 -29.70
CA LYS A 534 -19.19 -19.36 -29.07
C LYS A 534 -19.77 -19.59 -27.68
N ILE A 535 -19.87 -18.54 -26.85
CA ILE A 535 -20.44 -18.64 -25.50
C ILE A 535 -21.95 -18.83 -25.56
N PHE A 536 -22.62 -18.10 -26.44
CA PHE A 536 -24.06 -18.21 -26.64
C PHE A 536 -24.44 -19.64 -27.02
N GLU A 537 -23.79 -20.24 -28.02
CA GLU A 537 -24.05 -21.62 -28.42
C GLU A 537 -23.71 -22.62 -27.30
N LYS A 538 -22.58 -22.45 -26.60
CA LYS A 538 -22.23 -23.30 -25.46
C LYS A 538 -23.30 -23.24 -24.37
N MET A 539 -23.77 -22.05 -24.00
CA MET A 539 -24.82 -21.88 -22.99
C MET A 539 -26.16 -22.44 -23.48
N LYS A 540 -26.56 -22.15 -24.72
CA LYS A 540 -27.80 -22.65 -25.32
C LYS A 540 -27.87 -24.19 -25.34
N LEU A 541 -26.80 -24.84 -25.76
CA LEU A 541 -26.66 -26.30 -25.74
C LEU A 541 -26.74 -26.86 -24.31
N THR A 542 -26.13 -26.17 -23.35
CA THR A 542 -26.04 -26.61 -21.95
C THR A 542 -27.39 -26.56 -21.22
N PHE A 543 -28.22 -25.56 -21.52
CA PHE A 543 -29.47 -25.28 -20.80
C PHE A 543 -30.77 -25.57 -21.59
N GLY A 544 -30.69 -26.15 -22.80
CA GLY A 544 -31.90 -26.65 -23.48
C GLY A 544 -32.75 -25.59 -24.20
N GLY A 545 -32.15 -24.46 -24.62
CA GLY A 545 -32.70 -23.57 -25.64
C GLY A 545 -33.83 -22.60 -25.27
N ASN A 546 -34.74 -22.94 -24.34
CA ASN A 546 -35.96 -22.14 -24.11
C ASN A 546 -35.98 -21.32 -22.80
N ASP A 547 -35.25 -21.72 -21.76
CA ASP A 547 -35.33 -21.05 -20.45
C ASP A 547 -34.16 -20.08 -20.17
N LEU A 548 -33.10 -20.11 -20.97
CA LEU A 548 -31.90 -19.29 -20.76
C LEU A 548 -31.89 -18.02 -21.61
N LYS A 549 -31.83 -16.85 -20.95
CA LYS A 549 -31.64 -15.54 -21.58
C LYS A 549 -30.31 -14.92 -21.17
N ILE A 550 -29.37 -14.80 -22.10
CA ILE A 550 -28.15 -14.00 -21.87
C ILE A 550 -28.50 -12.51 -21.91
N ILE A 551 -28.18 -11.80 -20.83
CA ILE A 551 -28.38 -10.35 -20.68
C ILE A 551 -27.17 -9.61 -21.22
N SER A 552 -25.97 -9.96 -20.76
CA SER A 552 -24.72 -9.38 -21.23
C SER A 552 -23.57 -10.37 -21.18
N ILE A 553 -22.59 -10.15 -22.05
CA ILE A 553 -21.24 -10.71 -21.93
C ILE A 553 -20.30 -9.52 -21.94
N GLU A 554 -19.53 -9.36 -20.87
CA GLU A 554 -18.61 -8.26 -20.67
C GLU A 554 -17.19 -8.81 -20.61
N GLN A 555 -16.27 -8.25 -21.39
CA GLN A 555 -14.85 -8.52 -21.27
C GLN A 555 -14.31 -7.78 -20.05
N ILE A 556 -13.59 -8.52 -19.21
CA ILE A 556 -12.96 -7.99 -18.01
C ILE A 556 -11.53 -7.61 -18.38
N LYS A 557 -11.16 -6.37 -18.07
CA LYS A 557 -9.76 -5.92 -18.09
C LYS A 557 -9.36 -5.46 -16.70
N ASN A 558 -8.34 -6.11 -16.18
CA ASN A 558 -7.69 -5.76 -14.93
C ASN A 558 -6.19 -5.98 -15.12
N ALA A 559 -5.47 -4.88 -15.37
CA ALA A 559 -4.06 -4.93 -15.77
C ALA A 559 -3.16 -5.61 -14.71
N GLU A 560 -3.52 -5.49 -13.43
CA GLU A 560 -2.80 -6.13 -12.34
C GLU A 560 -2.98 -7.66 -12.39
N LEU A 561 -4.23 -8.14 -12.47
CA LEU A 561 -4.51 -9.58 -12.57
C LEU A 561 -3.94 -10.20 -13.85
N GLU A 562 -4.02 -9.48 -14.98
CA GLU A 562 -3.44 -9.91 -16.25
C GLU A 562 -1.92 -10.05 -16.15
N SER A 563 -1.23 -9.08 -15.53
CA SER A 563 0.22 -9.14 -15.31
C SER A 563 0.60 -10.36 -14.46
N ILE A 564 -0.09 -10.58 -13.34
CA ILE A 564 0.17 -11.71 -12.44
C ILE A 564 -0.05 -13.04 -13.17
N TYR A 565 -1.14 -13.14 -13.95
CA TYR A 565 -1.47 -14.33 -14.71
C TYR A 565 -0.42 -14.67 -15.77
N GLU A 566 0.03 -13.68 -16.56
CA GLU A 566 1.03 -13.90 -17.59
C GLU A 566 2.40 -14.28 -16.99
N GLN A 567 2.72 -13.78 -15.80
CA GLN A 567 3.92 -14.21 -15.08
C GLN A 567 3.78 -15.64 -14.54
N ALA A 568 2.63 -16.01 -13.96
CA ALA A 568 2.31 -17.38 -13.55
C ALA A 568 2.46 -18.35 -14.71
N LYS A 569 1.98 -17.96 -15.89
CA LYS A 569 2.06 -18.74 -17.13
C LYS A 569 3.50 -19.04 -17.52
N LYS A 570 4.38 -18.03 -17.51
CA LYS A 570 5.80 -18.18 -17.83
C LYS A 570 6.52 -19.13 -16.85
N VAL A 571 6.25 -19.00 -15.56
CA VAL A 571 6.88 -19.87 -14.53
C VAL A 571 6.42 -21.31 -14.69
N ILE A 572 5.11 -21.56 -14.84
CA ILE A 572 4.60 -22.92 -15.06
C ILE A 572 5.14 -23.51 -16.37
N GLN A 573 5.22 -22.72 -17.44
CA GLN A 573 5.80 -23.16 -18.71
C GLN A 573 7.28 -23.55 -18.57
N LYS A 574 8.06 -22.78 -17.79
CA LYS A 574 9.46 -23.11 -17.48
C LYS A 574 9.57 -24.40 -16.64
N GLN A 575 8.66 -24.60 -15.68
CA GLN A 575 8.68 -25.75 -14.76
C GLN A 575 8.18 -27.06 -15.39
N THR A 576 7.29 -26.97 -16.39
CA THR A 576 6.61 -28.15 -16.98
C THR A 576 7.01 -28.44 -18.42
N GLU A 577 7.67 -27.48 -19.10
CA GLU A 577 7.90 -27.48 -20.55
C GLU A 577 6.61 -27.57 -21.39
N LEU A 578 5.43 -27.48 -20.77
CA LEU A 578 4.13 -27.51 -21.46
C LEU A 578 3.85 -26.17 -22.13
N PRO A 579 3.34 -26.17 -23.38
CA PRO A 579 2.98 -24.94 -24.07
C PRO A 579 1.90 -24.19 -23.29
N ASP A 580 2.03 -22.86 -23.23
CA ASP A 580 1.09 -21.95 -22.58
C ASP A 580 0.74 -22.29 -21.12
N GLY A 581 1.59 -23.04 -20.41
CA GLY A 581 1.34 -23.46 -19.02
C GLY A 581 0.14 -24.41 -18.88
N ASN A 582 -0.21 -25.15 -19.94
CA ASN A 582 -1.41 -26.00 -20.02
C ASN A 582 -2.69 -25.21 -19.69
N GLN A 583 -2.87 -24.08 -20.40
CA GLN A 583 -4.00 -23.18 -20.21
C GLN A 583 -5.31 -23.79 -20.72
N MET A 584 -6.36 -23.75 -19.89
CA MET A 584 -7.74 -24.04 -20.27
C MET A 584 -8.64 -22.82 -20.11
N THR A 585 -9.74 -22.80 -20.86
CA THR A 585 -10.82 -21.81 -20.68
C THR A 585 -12.01 -22.50 -20.05
N LEU A 586 -12.30 -22.18 -18.79
CA LEU A 586 -13.26 -22.87 -17.94
C LEU A 586 -14.33 -21.90 -17.42
N PHE A 587 -15.37 -22.43 -16.77
CA PHE A 587 -16.44 -21.63 -16.16
C PHE A 587 -16.34 -21.64 -14.63
N HIS A 588 -16.78 -20.54 -14.01
CA HIS A 588 -16.92 -20.40 -12.56
C HIS A 588 -18.21 -19.65 -12.21
N GLY A 589 -19.07 -20.23 -11.37
CA GLY A 589 -20.29 -19.58 -10.90
C GLY A 589 -20.04 -18.71 -9.67
N ALA A 590 -20.58 -17.49 -9.63
CA ALA A 590 -20.41 -16.57 -8.51
C ALA A 590 -21.76 -15.96 -8.07
N LYS A 591 -21.77 -15.30 -6.89
CA LYS A 591 -22.96 -14.67 -6.32
C LYS A 591 -22.62 -13.52 -5.39
N GLY A 592 -23.52 -12.53 -5.30
CA GLY A 592 -23.41 -11.40 -4.38
C GLY A 592 -22.05 -10.71 -4.42
N LYS A 593 -21.50 -10.38 -3.24
CA LYS A 593 -20.22 -9.67 -3.11
C LYS A 593 -19.02 -10.42 -3.71
N ASN A 594 -19.10 -11.74 -3.87
CA ASN A 594 -18.01 -12.51 -4.50
C ASN A 594 -17.81 -12.11 -5.97
N ILE A 595 -18.83 -11.56 -6.64
CA ILE A 595 -18.71 -11.06 -8.01
C ILE A 595 -17.72 -9.90 -8.04
N ASP A 596 -17.92 -8.90 -7.17
CA ASP A 596 -17.06 -7.73 -7.06
C ASP A 596 -15.65 -8.12 -6.61
N GLU A 597 -15.53 -9.03 -5.63
CA GLU A 597 -14.23 -9.53 -5.16
C GLU A 597 -13.44 -10.26 -6.26
N ILE A 598 -14.09 -11.09 -7.09
CA ILE A 598 -13.42 -11.76 -8.21
C ILE A 598 -12.97 -10.75 -9.28
N LEU A 599 -13.79 -9.75 -9.59
CA LEU A 599 -13.43 -8.70 -10.56
C LEU A 599 -12.22 -7.89 -10.08
N GLN A 600 -12.22 -7.58 -8.80
CA GLN A 600 -11.28 -6.69 -8.16
C GLN A 600 -9.96 -7.38 -7.81
N TYR A 601 -10.04 -8.57 -7.21
CA TYR A 601 -8.91 -9.27 -6.62
C TYR A 601 -8.66 -10.65 -7.23
N GLY A 602 -9.46 -11.11 -8.19
CA GLY A 602 -9.30 -12.43 -8.81
C GLY A 602 -9.67 -13.59 -7.88
N PHE A 603 -9.14 -14.77 -8.17
CA PHE A 603 -9.44 -15.98 -7.39
C PHE A 603 -8.43 -16.17 -6.25
N HIS A 604 -8.80 -15.78 -5.03
CA HIS A 604 -7.95 -15.87 -3.84
C HIS A 604 -8.63 -16.59 -2.67
N ASP A 605 -7.83 -17.10 -1.74
CA ASP A 605 -8.24 -18.01 -0.67
C ASP A 605 -9.34 -17.47 0.24
N GLN A 606 -9.36 -16.16 0.49
CA GLN A 606 -10.38 -15.54 1.35
C GLN A 606 -11.78 -15.65 0.75
N VAL A 607 -11.93 -15.48 -0.57
CA VAL A 607 -13.24 -15.52 -1.26
C VAL A 607 -13.94 -16.85 -1.02
N TYR A 608 -13.19 -17.96 -1.10
CA TYR A 608 -13.76 -19.30 -1.00
C TYR A 608 -13.58 -19.96 0.37
N ARG A 609 -12.60 -19.60 1.20
CA ARG A 609 -12.41 -20.22 2.53
C ARG A 609 -13.14 -19.49 3.65
N TYR A 610 -13.22 -18.16 3.60
CA TYR A 610 -13.57 -17.36 4.78
C TYR A 610 -14.56 -16.23 4.51
N GLY A 611 -15.10 -16.06 3.29
CA GLY A 611 -15.92 -14.89 2.97
C GLY A 611 -15.22 -13.56 3.23
N ASN A 612 -15.95 -12.45 3.02
CA ASN A 612 -15.45 -11.07 3.16
C ASN A 612 -14.45 -10.91 4.31
N TRP A 613 -13.18 -10.73 3.98
CA TRP A 613 -12.10 -10.28 4.86
C TRP A 613 -12.04 -10.96 6.24
N GLY A 614 -12.33 -12.27 6.29
CA GLY A 614 -12.20 -13.08 7.51
C GLY A 614 -13.50 -13.36 8.27
N LEU A 615 -14.67 -13.00 7.73
CA LEU A 615 -15.97 -13.29 8.35
C LEU A 615 -16.47 -14.72 8.05
N PRO A 616 -16.51 -15.65 9.02
CA PRO A 616 -16.75 -17.07 8.77
C PRO A 616 -18.00 -17.33 7.90
N GLN A 617 -17.79 -17.87 6.70
CA GLN A 617 -18.89 -18.43 5.91
C GLN A 617 -19.36 -19.76 6.52
N ARG A 618 -20.68 -20.01 6.48
CA ARG A 618 -21.23 -21.34 6.74
C ARG A 618 -20.57 -22.36 5.80
N THR A 619 -20.10 -23.45 6.39
CA THR A 619 -19.24 -24.50 5.84
C THR A 619 -19.56 -24.86 4.38
N LEU A 620 -18.75 -24.37 3.43
CA LEU A 620 -18.74 -24.90 2.07
C LEU A 620 -18.15 -26.32 2.13
N SER A 621 -18.90 -27.30 1.63
CA SER A 621 -18.45 -28.70 1.55
C SER A 621 -17.47 -28.86 0.39
N PHE A 622 -16.18 -28.68 0.66
CA PHE A 622 -15.11 -28.98 -0.29
C PHE A 622 -14.87 -30.49 -0.35
N ILE A 623 -15.22 -31.16 -1.46
CA ILE A 623 -15.01 -32.61 -1.57
C ILE A 623 -13.54 -32.96 -1.87
N LEU A 624 -12.87 -32.15 -2.69
CA LEU A 624 -11.50 -32.41 -3.17
C LEU A 624 -10.45 -31.44 -2.61
N GLY A 625 -10.87 -30.36 -1.97
CA GLY A 625 -9.98 -29.44 -1.27
C GLY A 625 -10.42 -27.98 -1.29
N LYS A 626 -9.75 -27.15 -0.48
CA LYS A 626 -10.10 -25.74 -0.26
C LYS A 626 -9.42 -24.82 -1.29
N GLY A 627 -9.81 -24.97 -2.55
CA GLY A 627 -9.36 -24.14 -3.68
C GLY A 627 -10.53 -23.54 -4.47
N ALA A 628 -10.22 -22.78 -5.52
CA ALA A 628 -11.19 -22.30 -6.50
C ALA A 628 -11.53 -23.40 -7.51
N TYR A 629 -12.82 -23.66 -7.71
CA TYR A 629 -13.33 -24.73 -8.57
C TYR A 629 -13.76 -24.18 -9.93
N PHE A 630 -13.42 -24.89 -10.99
CA PHE A 630 -13.76 -24.55 -12.37
C PHE A 630 -14.24 -25.79 -13.11
N SER A 631 -15.06 -25.63 -14.15
CA SER A 631 -15.46 -26.76 -15.01
C SER A 631 -15.66 -26.33 -16.46
N GLU A 632 -15.51 -27.27 -17.39
CA GLU A 632 -15.81 -27.03 -18.81
C GLU A 632 -17.33 -26.94 -19.08
N ASN A 633 -18.12 -27.59 -18.24
CA ASN A 633 -19.58 -27.60 -18.31
C ASN A 633 -20.18 -26.46 -17.48
N PRO A 634 -20.83 -25.44 -18.09
CA PRO A 634 -21.49 -24.35 -17.37
C PRO A 634 -22.60 -24.84 -16.42
N LYS A 635 -23.24 -25.98 -16.72
CA LYS A 635 -24.34 -26.51 -15.90
C LYS A 635 -23.90 -26.84 -14.48
N LEU A 636 -22.66 -27.32 -14.31
CA LEU A 636 -22.11 -27.64 -13.00
C LEU A 636 -21.87 -26.37 -12.16
N GLN A 637 -21.53 -25.27 -12.82
CA GLN A 637 -21.33 -23.96 -12.18
C GLN A 637 -22.63 -23.22 -11.92
N HIS A 638 -23.70 -23.52 -12.66
CA HIS A 638 -25.01 -22.89 -12.49
C HIS A 638 -25.53 -23.02 -11.05
N GLY A 639 -25.41 -24.21 -10.44
CA GLY A 639 -25.82 -24.43 -9.04
C GLY A 639 -24.99 -23.66 -8.01
N ARG A 640 -23.85 -23.08 -8.42
CA ARG A 640 -23.01 -22.20 -7.61
C ARG A 640 -23.34 -20.71 -7.81
N THR A 641 -24.18 -20.40 -8.80
CA THR A 641 -24.79 -19.07 -8.99
C THR A 641 -26.09 -18.95 -8.20
N PHE A 642 -26.44 -17.73 -7.81
CA PHE A 642 -27.74 -17.42 -7.22
C PHE A 642 -28.33 -16.22 -7.95
N PRO A 643 -29.64 -16.23 -8.25
CA PRO A 643 -30.30 -15.08 -8.84
C PRO A 643 -30.27 -13.91 -7.85
N ASP A 644 -30.01 -12.71 -8.34
CA ASP A 644 -30.22 -11.48 -7.59
C ASP A 644 -31.71 -11.07 -7.59
N ASP A 645 -32.01 -9.88 -7.08
CA ASP A 645 -33.37 -9.35 -6.98
C ASP A 645 -34.04 -9.17 -8.36
N ASP A 646 -33.25 -9.04 -9.43
CA ASP A 646 -33.71 -8.93 -10.83
C ASP A 646 -33.76 -10.30 -11.55
N ASN A 647 -33.59 -11.39 -10.79
CA ASN A 647 -33.46 -12.76 -11.25
C ASN A 647 -32.27 -12.98 -12.21
N GLU A 648 -31.22 -12.16 -12.09
CA GLU A 648 -29.99 -12.28 -12.87
C GLU A 648 -28.93 -13.10 -12.14
N ARG A 649 -28.20 -13.89 -12.91
CA ARG A 649 -27.14 -14.78 -12.43
C ARG A 649 -25.85 -14.40 -13.13
N VAL A 650 -24.74 -14.50 -12.40
CA VAL A 650 -23.40 -14.21 -12.93
C VAL A 650 -22.54 -15.47 -12.96
N MET A 651 -21.95 -15.72 -14.12
CA MET A 651 -20.93 -16.75 -14.32
C MET A 651 -19.73 -16.13 -15.03
N PHE A 652 -18.53 -16.55 -14.65
CA PHE A 652 -17.30 -16.13 -15.28
C PHE A 652 -16.83 -17.19 -16.28
N GLN A 653 -16.34 -16.74 -17.43
CA GLN A 653 -15.39 -17.53 -18.22
C GLN A 653 -13.98 -17.12 -17.78
N VAL A 654 -13.15 -18.11 -17.47
CA VAL A 654 -11.88 -17.95 -16.77
C VAL A 654 -10.78 -18.65 -17.55
N LYS A 655 -9.64 -17.98 -17.73
CA LYS A 655 -8.41 -18.63 -18.22
C LYS A 655 -7.69 -19.24 -17.03
N VAL A 656 -7.41 -20.53 -17.07
CA VAL A 656 -6.88 -21.30 -15.94
C VAL A 656 -5.61 -22.04 -16.36
N LEU A 657 -4.52 -21.84 -15.62
CA LEU A 657 -3.23 -22.51 -15.84
C LEU A 657 -3.19 -23.80 -15.03
N LEU A 658 -3.35 -24.95 -15.71
CA LEU A 658 -3.35 -26.24 -15.03
C LEU A 658 -1.95 -26.76 -14.71
N GLY A 659 -0.95 -26.41 -15.53
CA GLY A 659 0.37 -27.04 -15.47
C GLY A 659 0.28 -28.58 -15.44
N ASN A 660 1.13 -29.19 -14.62
CA ASN A 660 0.96 -30.60 -14.23
C ASN A 660 -0.24 -30.72 -13.28
N ALA A 661 -1.37 -31.21 -13.78
CA ALA A 661 -2.57 -31.46 -13.00
C ALA A 661 -2.54 -32.86 -12.39
N GLN A 662 -2.85 -32.97 -11.10
CA GLN A 662 -3.04 -34.28 -10.49
C GLN A 662 -4.49 -34.74 -10.67
N SER A 663 -4.65 -35.87 -11.33
CA SER A 663 -5.95 -36.53 -11.45
C SER A 663 -6.31 -37.25 -10.15
N LEU A 664 -7.46 -36.90 -9.56
CA LEU A 664 -7.98 -37.53 -8.35
C LEU A 664 -9.44 -37.92 -8.56
N SER A 665 -9.80 -39.15 -8.20
CA SER A 665 -11.20 -39.56 -8.11
C SER A 665 -11.85 -38.92 -6.88
N ARG A 666 -13.16 -38.62 -6.94
CA ARG A 666 -13.92 -38.01 -5.83
C ARG A 666 -14.10 -38.98 -4.65
N HIS A 667 -13.04 -39.14 -3.86
CA HIS A 667 -13.12 -39.48 -2.45
C HIS A 667 -12.96 -38.18 -1.65
N LYS A 668 -13.41 -38.11 -0.40
CA LYS A 668 -13.34 -36.88 0.41
C LYS A 668 -11.88 -36.59 0.81
N ILE A 669 -11.09 -36.11 -0.14
CA ILE A 669 -9.70 -35.71 0.04
C ILE A 669 -9.75 -34.24 0.41
N ASN A 670 -9.69 -33.93 1.70
CA ASN A 670 -9.75 -32.54 2.20
C ASN A 670 -8.41 -31.83 2.00
N LEU A 671 -7.98 -31.67 0.74
CA LEU A 671 -6.70 -31.03 0.41
C LEU A 671 -6.74 -29.54 0.81
N ASN A 672 -5.69 -29.08 1.46
CA ASN A 672 -5.50 -27.66 1.74
C ASN A 672 -4.53 -27.00 0.74
N SER A 673 -3.84 -27.79 -0.08
CA SER A 673 -2.95 -27.35 -1.15
C SER A 673 -2.90 -28.42 -2.24
N VAL A 674 -2.44 -28.05 -3.44
CA VAL A 674 -2.09 -29.05 -4.47
C VAL A 674 -0.94 -29.94 -3.97
N PRO A 675 -0.95 -31.26 -4.27
CA PRO A 675 0.14 -32.16 -3.87
C PRO A 675 1.48 -31.81 -4.50
N GLU A 676 2.54 -32.40 -3.95
CA GLU A 676 3.92 -32.14 -4.35
C GLU A 676 4.11 -32.41 -5.86
N ASN A 677 4.91 -31.56 -6.53
CA ASN A 677 5.18 -31.60 -7.98
C ASN A 677 3.98 -31.31 -8.91
N TYR A 678 2.80 -31.01 -8.37
CA TYR A 678 1.63 -30.62 -9.14
C TYR A 678 1.27 -29.14 -8.95
N HIS A 679 0.55 -28.60 -9.94
CA HIS A 679 0.15 -27.20 -10.03
C HIS A 679 -1.36 -27.01 -9.84
N SER A 680 -2.15 -28.02 -10.18
CA SER A 680 -3.61 -28.04 -10.03
C SER A 680 -4.10 -29.45 -9.72
N VAL A 681 -5.39 -29.57 -9.37
CA VAL A 681 -6.06 -30.86 -9.25
C VAL A 681 -7.14 -30.96 -10.31
N HIS A 682 -7.19 -32.08 -11.01
CA HIS A 682 -8.28 -32.49 -11.90
C HIS A 682 -9.11 -33.55 -11.19
N GLY A 683 -10.28 -33.16 -10.71
CA GLY A 683 -11.26 -34.03 -10.10
C GLY A 683 -12.03 -34.79 -11.17
N ILE A 684 -11.83 -36.11 -11.24
CA ILE A 684 -12.42 -36.97 -12.26
C ILE A 684 -13.64 -37.73 -11.72
N PHE A 685 -14.67 -37.79 -12.55
CA PHE A 685 -15.90 -38.53 -12.29
C PHE A 685 -16.15 -39.59 -13.36
N PRO A 686 -15.57 -40.79 -13.23
CA PRO A 686 -15.69 -41.83 -14.26
C PRO A 686 -17.13 -42.22 -14.57
N GLN A 687 -18.05 -42.07 -13.61
CA GLN A 687 -19.47 -42.36 -13.79
C GLN A 687 -20.31 -41.17 -14.27
N LEU A 688 -19.74 -39.96 -14.28
CA LEU A 688 -20.40 -38.71 -14.70
C LEU A 688 -19.38 -37.83 -15.43
N PRO A 689 -18.95 -38.21 -16.66
CA PRO A 689 -17.83 -37.55 -17.35
C PRO A 689 -18.02 -36.04 -17.58
N ASP A 690 -19.26 -35.53 -17.61
CA ASP A 690 -19.55 -34.09 -17.71
C ASP A 690 -19.46 -33.31 -16.38
N SER A 691 -19.00 -33.97 -15.31
CA SER A 691 -18.93 -33.41 -13.95
C SER A 691 -17.51 -33.16 -13.47
N ASP A 692 -16.52 -33.28 -14.35
CA ASP A 692 -15.12 -33.02 -14.01
C ASP A 692 -14.92 -31.56 -13.55
N GLU A 693 -14.12 -31.41 -12.50
CA GLU A 693 -13.79 -30.11 -11.91
C GLU A 693 -12.28 -29.92 -11.83
N PHE A 694 -11.82 -28.71 -12.11
CA PHE A 694 -10.44 -28.30 -11.99
C PHE A 694 -10.30 -27.37 -10.80
N ILE A 695 -9.30 -27.61 -9.95
CA ILE A 695 -9.15 -26.91 -8.68
C ILE A 695 -7.79 -26.23 -8.64
N ILE A 696 -7.83 -24.92 -8.42
CA ILE A 696 -6.66 -24.06 -8.30
C ILE A 696 -6.52 -23.59 -6.86
N TYR A 697 -5.30 -23.66 -6.35
CA TYR A 697 -4.96 -23.26 -4.99
C TYR A 697 -4.07 -22.02 -4.93
N ARG A 698 -3.36 -21.70 -6.01
CA ARG A 698 -2.48 -20.52 -6.05
C ARG A 698 -3.17 -19.38 -6.77
N TYR A 699 -3.02 -18.19 -6.21
CA TYR A 699 -3.36 -16.96 -6.90
C TYR A 699 -2.53 -16.75 -8.15
N GLY A 700 -3.09 -16.00 -9.09
CA GLY A 700 -2.46 -15.78 -10.39
C GLY A 700 -2.63 -16.93 -11.38
N GLN A 701 -2.96 -18.15 -10.93
CA GLN A 701 -3.19 -19.27 -11.86
C GLN A 701 -4.54 -19.20 -12.59
N ALA A 702 -5.46 -18.32 -12.18
CA ALA A 702 -6.78 -18.16 -12.78
C ALA A 702 -7.08 -16.67 -13.01
N LEU A 703 -7.42 -16.31 -14.25
CA LEU A 703 -7.74 -14.96 -14.68
C LEU A 703 -9.21 -14.88 -15.13
N PRO A 704 -10.08 -14.13 -14.42
CA PRO A 704 -11.44 -13.89 -14.89
C PRO A 704 -11.38 -13.12 -16.21
N HIS A 705 -11.87 -13.73 -17.29
CA HIS A 705 -11.73 -13.20 -18.64
C HIS A 705 -13.01 -12.52 -19.12
N LEU A 706 -14.16 -13.17 -18.91
CA LEU A 706 -15.46 -12.62 -19.27
C LEU A 706 -16.44 -12.79 -18.12
N LYS A 707 -17.30 -11.80 -17.92
CA LYS A 707 -18.46 -11.84 -17.04
C LYS A 707 -19.70 -12.08 -17.89
N ILE A 708 -20.44 -13.15 -17.60
CA ILE A 708 -21.67 -13.54 -18.30
C ILE A 708 -22.83 -13.35 -17.34
N THR A 709 -23.72 -12.41 -17.67
CA THR A 709 -24.95 -12.16 -16.93
C THR A 709 -26.12 -12.77 -17.69
N TYR A 710 -26.92 -13.60 -17.03
CA TYR A 710 -28.01 -14.35 -17.66
C TYR A 710 -29.17 -14.61 -16.71
N ARG A 711 -30.33 -14.98 -17.27
CA ARG A 711 -31.50 -15.46 -16.54
C ARG A 711 -31.80 -16.89 -16.98
N SER A 712 -32.24 -17.73 -16.06
CA SER A 712 -32.56 -19.15 -16.29
C SER A 712 -33.46 -19.71 -15.21
#